data_AF-A0A8J6SSK3-F1
#
_entry.id   AF-A0A8J6SSK3-F1
#
_cell.length_a   1.000
_cell.length_b   1.000
_cell.length_c   1.000
_cell.angle_alpha   90.00
_cell.angle_beta   90.00
_cell.angle_gamma   90.00
#
_symmetry.space_group_name_H-M   'P 1'
#
loop_
_entity.id
_entity.type
_entity.pdbx_description
1 polymer ?
#
loop_
_entity_poly.entity_id
_entity_poly.type
_entity_poly.pdbx_seq_one_letter_code
_entity_poly.pdbx_strand_id
1 'polypeptide(L)'
;MLYLNPPYYIIEGVTVYPDHADPTQFHYLPAMPHLTTEFDSVVGQEIPQLSLLKYRGEAGSGAFLNFEVNLGINQEKLEEVQRKLQQLHGLRDTPRMSPVMVEDGQVRLMILGKQSPDSTNGQPGTPSTGSSAPQPLPGQPQFVLKLEHYSKPALYNDHQAIFSVQLDSAGAMMIEEALKGEMMPVGIVYSLDFLALRPAYNVSIVADWNRVQTHFQESFGAEVLFSSLQIDTVVDKLIEDRVIEINVDTFIPEGEDSGGVLGRRDEAIANFKDMILENFFEPSLDPIKENDNEFLDTIERLSQIAPAGAAMFHYKKVDITRIDQKRMNLAMSERTTVRRSIHPQAHLRGMFRLLRDSQGTVDLSRFVREITLDDPWFKRREVSARSLLNFSNDSVDSVNLTLWYGNEPKTLVLDAANSTATTRWNSILENRLMKREVRYSYRVNFKDVDTAERPGVLQSPELVTTGDRFEINPRGEGLYFLDDIQIGVTDRFPWNTYSSVEVLVKYADPDKQIDLEESFILKPDRPEVTWKRFRLDRKNDAFKYKLIYRSVSSGDRETVWETTTQERLTVPNPTPRRRTVTVVPAVTWSLVSMIFVDLSYRDLDNDIWVDESLFFDKDANKPKHFVVDLINPEQRRVSYVVRLLLTDNRLIEVAPSETMGDKIFVRADMMGHRIVTVQPEPVEFGDRNIVRLEVKLRYEDPDAGLRFADTFIFTSPNDRNLFEYDYADAQKQAYSCTVRTIYTNGMSRETDLGEIERDQLVLRVS
;
A
#
# COMPACT_ATOMS: atom_id res chain seq x y z
N MET A 1 -24.09 -42.79 32.55
CA MET A 1 -22.61 -42.89 32.57
C MET A 1 -22.23 -44.35 32.41
N LEU A 2 -21.18 -44.62 31.64
CA LEU A 2 -20.64 -45.97 31.42
C LEU A 2 -20.29 -46.63 32.76
N TYR A 3 -20.72 -47.88 32.96
CA TYR A 3 -20.56 -48.61 34.20
C TYR A 3 -19.68 -49.85 34.04
N LEU A 4 -18.62 -49.96 34.84
CA LEU A 4 -17.70 -51.11 34.84
C LEU A 4 -18.20 -52.25 35.73
N ASN A 5 -19.44 -52.67 35.52
CA ASN A 5 -19.99 -53.83 36.21
C ASN A 5 -20.11 -55.00 35.23
N PRO A 6 -19.53 -56.17 35.55
CA PRO A 6 -19.72 -57.36 34.74
C PRO A 6 -21.21 -57.69 34.56
N PRO A 7 -21.59 -58.30 33.42
CA PRO A 7 -20.74 -58.88 32.37
C PRO A 7 -20.27 -57.88 31.30
N TYR A 8 -19.04 -58.06 30.82
CA TYR A 8 -18.49 -57.34 29.66
C TYR A 8 -18.71 -58.15 28.39
N TYR A 9 -19.20 -57.51 27.33
CA TYR A 9 -19.47 -58.18 26.05
C TYR A 9 -18.55 -57.67 24.95
N ILE A 10 -18.10 -58.61 24.10
CA ILE A 10 -17.51 -58.31 22.80
C ILE A 10 -18.39 -58.99 21.76
N ILE A 11 -19.09 -58.20 20.94
CA ILE A 11 -20.06 -58.68 19.96
C ILE A 11 -19.63 -58.11 18.60
N GLU A 12 -19.43 -58.95 17.60
CA GLU A 12 -18.98 -58.53 16.25
C GLU A 12 -17.71 -57.64 16.26
N GLY A 13 -16.80 -57.86 17.21
CA GLY A 13 -15.58 -57.04 17.35
C GLY A 13 -15.81 -55.66 17.96
N VAL A 14 -16.95 -55.46 18.63
CA VAL A 14 -17.33 -54.23 19.33
C VAL A 14 -17.44 -54.53 20.82
N THR A 15 -16.72 -53.78 21.65
CA THR A 15 -16.84 -53.88 23.10
C THR A 15 -18.05 -53.08 23.57
N VAL A 16 -18.89 -53.68 24.43
CA VAL A 16 -20.12 -53.07 24.93
C VAL A 16 -20.12 -53.01 26.46
N TYR A 17 -20.53 -51.86 26.99
CA TYR A 17 -20.62 -51.57 28.42
C TYR A 17 -22.05 -51.12 28.79
N PRO A 18 -22.60 -51.53 29.94
CA PRO A 18 -23.89 -51.05 30.40
C PRO A 18 -23.83 -49.60 30.93
N ASP A 19 -24.97 -48.91 30.96
CA ASP A 19 -25.12 -47.66 31.72
C ASP A 19 -25.43 -47.93 33.21
N HIS A 20 -24.93 -47.07 34.09
CA HIS A 20 -25.14 -47.18 35.54
C HIS A 20 -26.59 -46.96 36.01
N ALA A 21 -27.39 -46.20 35.25
CA ALA A 21 -28.71 -45.72 35.67
C ALA A 21 -29.85 -46.30 34.84
N ASP A 22 -29.59 -46.59 33.56
CA ASP A 22 -30.60 -47.05 32.61
C ASP A 22 -30.26 -48.48 32.12
N PRO A 23 -31.08 -49.49 32.48
CA PRO A 23 -30.82 -50.88 32.11
C PRO A 23 -31.00 -51.17 30.61
N THR A 24 -31.54 -50.23 29.84
CA THR A 24 -31.74 -50.34 28.38
C THR A 24 -30.71 -49.55 27.57
N GLN A 25 -29.82 -48.82 28.24
CA GLN A 25 -28.76 -48.02 27.61
C GLN A 25 -27.41 -48.73 27.71
N PHE A 26 -26.71 -48.78 26.59
CA PHE A 26 -25.39 -49.37 26.46
C PHE A 26 -24.45 -48.43 25.71
N HIS A 27 -23.16 -48.54 26.03
CA HIS A 27 -22.06 -47.79 25.44
C HIS A 27 -21.18 -48.72 24.62
N TYR A 28 -20.80 -48.35 23.40
CA TYR A 28 -20.03 -49.21 22.50
C TYR A 28 -18.72 -48.57 22.02
N LEU A 29 -17.74 -49.42 21.77
CA LEU A 29 -16.43 -49.02 21.26
C LEU A 29 -15.87 -50.10 20.32
N PRO A 30 -15.68 -49.80 19.02
CA PRO A 30 -15.12 -50.76 18.09
C PRO A 30 -13.66 -51.12 18.41
N ALA A 31 -13.31 -52.40 18.28
CA ALA A 31 -11.99 -52.91 18.66
C ALA A 31 -10.93 -52.80 17.55
N MET A 32 -11.33 -52.55 16.30
CA MET A 32 -10.44 -52.56 15.14
C MET A 32 -10.60 -51.28 14.30
N PRO A 33 -9.53 -50.48 14.11
CA PRO A 33 -9.56 -49.37 13.17
C PRO A 33 -9.59 -49.85 11.72
N HIS A 34 -10.17 -49.04 10.85
CA HIS A 34 -10.26 -49.32 9.41
C HIS A 34 -10.05 -48.04 8.60
N LEU A 35 -9.83 -48.19 7.29
CA LEU A 35 -9.76 -47.05 6.37
C LEU A 35 -11.11 -46.36 6.31
N THR A 36 -11.11 -45.03 6.37
CA THR A 36 -12.31 -44.25 6.14
C THR A 36 -12.78 -44.42 4.70
N THR A 37 -14.07 -44.65 4.53
CA THR A 37 -14.73 -44.75 3.23
C THR A 37 -15.68 -43.58 3.01
N GLU A 38 -15.85 -43.19 1.74
CA GLU A 38 -16.83 -42.19 1.31
C GLU A 38 -17.65 -42.75 0.15
N PHE A 39 -18.96 -42.53 0.18
CA PHE A 39 -19.84 -43.00 -0.90
C PHE A 39 -19.64 -42.16 -2.17
N ASP A 40 -19.24 -42.81 -3.26
CA ASP A 40 -19.14 -42.17 -4.56
C ASP A 40 -20.41 -42.43 -5.37
N SER A 41 -21.17 -41.36 -5.66
CA SER A 41 -22.42 -41.43 -6.42
C SER A 41 -22.26 -41.92 -7.86
N VAL A 42 -21.06 -41.83 -8.45
CA VAL A 42 -20.76 -42.26 -9.83
C VAL A 42 -20.54 -43.76 -9.88
N VAL A 43 -19.84 -44.32 -8.88
CA VAL A 43 -19.53 -45.76 -8.79
C VAL A 43 -20.64 -46.51 -8.03
N GLY A 44 -21.45 -45.79 -7.24
CA GLY A 44 -22.53 -46.36 -6.43
C GLY A 44 -22.02 -47.22 -5.27
N GLN A 45 -20.79 -46.99 -4.81
CA GLN A 45 -20.14 -47.78 -3.77
C GLN A 45 -19.29 -46.89 -2.86
N GLU A 46 -18.96 -47.41 -1.67
CA GLU A 46 -18.03 -46.79 -0.74
C GLU A 46 -16.58 -46.94 -1.19
N ILE A 47 -15.84 -45.82 -1.22
CA ILE A 47 -14.46 -45.75 -1.72
C ILE A 47 -13.54 -45.33 -0.57
N PRO A 48 -12.40 -46.04 -0.36
CA PRO A 48 -11.49 -45.73 0.73
C PRO A 48 -10.69 -44.46 0.43
N GLN A 49 -10.51 -43.63 1.45
CA GLN A 49 -9.74 -42.39 1.38
C GLN A 49 -8.24 -42.68 1.54
N LEU A 50 -7.58 -42.97 0.40
CA LEU A 50 -6.15 -43.25 0.31
C LEU A 50 -5.59 -42.70 -1.01
N SER A 51 -4.35 -42.21 -0.99
CA SER A 51 -3.63 -41.75 -2.18
C SER A 51 -2.14 -42.06 -2.07
N LEU A 52 -1.57 -42.62 -3.14
CA LEU A 52 -0.14 -42.80 -3.32
C LEU A 52 0.32 -41.93 -4.50
N LEU A 53 1.04 -40.84 -4.20
CA LEU A 53 1.57 -39.91 -5.18
C LEU A 53 3.06 -40.21 -5.41
N LYS A 54 3.36 -40.93 -6.49
CA LYS A 54 4.74 -41.22 -6.93
C LYS A 54 5.30 -40.02 -7.67
N TYR A 55 6.50 -39.59 -7.33
CA TYR A 55 7.19 -38.52 -8.05
C TYR A 55 8.57 -38.97 -8.55
N ARG A 56 8.95 -38.44 -9.71
CA ARG A 56 10.29 -38.58 -10.28
C ARG A 56 10.76 -37.27 -10.89
N GLY A 57 12.05 -36.96 -10.71
CA GLY A 57 12.72 -35.95 -11.49
C GLY A 57 14.18 -35.72 -11.09
N GLU A 58 14.81 -34.66 -11.61
CA GLU A 58 16.20 -34.30 -11.30
C GLU A 58 16.44 -34.07 -9.80
N ALA A 59 15.43 -33.60 -9.07
CA ALA A 59 15.50 -33.40 -7.62
C ALA A 59 15.39 -34.71 -6.81
N GLY A 60 15.16 -35.85 -7.45
CA GLY A 60 15.05 -37.17 -6.84
C GLY A 60 13.75 -37.92 -7.18
N SER A 61 13.59 -39.11 -6.60
CA SER A 61 12.42 -39.95 -6.77
C SER A 61 11.91 -40.48 -5.41
N GLY A 62 10.60 -40.69 -5.31
CA GLY A 62 9.94 -41.14 -4.08
C GLY A 62 8.42 -41.12 -4.21
N ALA A 63 7.73 -41.20 -3.08
CA ALA A 63 6.27 -41.05 -3.06
C ALA A 63 5.74 -40.44 -1.77
N PHE A 64 4.53 -39.89 -1.82
CA PHE A 64 3.73 -39.56 -0.64
C PHE A 64 2.54 -40.51 -0.54
N LEU A 65 2.42 -41.23 0.58
CA LEU A 65 1.27 -42.05 0.91
C LEU A 65 0.41 -41.29 1.93
N ASN A 66 -0.81 -40.93 1.53
CA ASN A 66 -1.79 -40.26 2.37
C ASN A 66 -2.99 -41.17 2.57
N PHE A 67 -3.49 -41.30 3.80
CA PHE A 67 -4.70 -42.08 4.06
C PHE A 67 -5.35 -41.66 5.37
N GLU A 68 -6.64 -42.00 5.49
CA GLU A 68 -7.44 -41.72 6.67
C GLU A 68 -7.98 -43.00 7.28
N VAL A 69 -8.04 -43.04 8.61
CA VAL A 69 -8.53 -44.18 9.38
C VAL A 69 -9.43 -43.72 10.51
N ASN A 70 -10.36 -44.58 10.90
CA ASN A 70 -11.24 -44.29 12.03
C ASN A 70 -11.68 -45.58 12.75
N LEU A 71 -12.38 -45.39 13.86
CA LEU A 71 -13.02 -46.40 14.70
C LEU A 71 -14.55 -46.34 14.58
N GLY A 72 -15.06 -46.00 13.39
CA GLY A 72 -16.49 -46.01 13.11
C GLY A 72 -17.09 -47.42 13.08
N ILE A 73 -18.42 -47.49 13.13
CA ILE A 73 -19.17 -48.73 12.93
C ILE A 73 -20.30 -48.47 11.94
N ASN A 74 -20.45 -49.34 10.93
CA ASN A 74 -21.58 -49.28 10.01
C ASN A 74 -22.88 -49.61 10.77
N GLN A 75 -23.94 -48.86 10.47
CA GLN A 75 -25.29 -49.01 10.98
C GLN A 75 -25.80 -50.46 10.96
N GLU A 76 -25.56 -51.23 9.89
CA GLU A 76 -26.00 -52.64 9.80
C GLU A 76 -25.37 -53.51 10.90
N LYS A 77 -24.07 -53.30 11.19
CA LYS A 77 -23.36 -54.01 12.27
C LYS A 77 -23.84 -53.55 13.63
N LEU A 78 -24.12 -52.26 13.79
CA LEU A 78 -24.65 -51.72 15.05
C LEU A 78 -26.02 -52.33 15.38
N GLU A 79 -26.90 -52.46 14.39
CA GLU A 79 -28.21 -53.13 14.53
C GLU A 79 -28.07 -54.61 14.89
N GLU A 80 -27.07 -55.31 14.33
CA GLU A 80 -26.79 -56.70 14.72
C GLU A 80 -26.34 -56.81 16.18
N VAL A 81 -25.46 -55.91 16.63
CA VAL A 81 -25.03 -55.84 18.03
C VAL A 81 -26.22 -55.56 18.95
N GLN A 82 -27.10 -54.61 18.58
CA GLN A 82 -28.33 -54.32 19.33
C GLN A 82 -29.24 -55.55 19.46
N ARG A 83 -29.45 -56.28 18.37
CA ARG A 83 -30.27 -57.49 18.36
C ARG A 83 -29.68 -58.59 19.25
N LYS A 84 -28.36 -58.78 19.23
CA LYS A 84 -27.68 -59.76 20.10
C LYS A 84 -27.77 -59.34 21.57
N LEU A 85 -27.59 -58.06 21.90
CA LEU A 85 -27.77 -57.55 23.26
C LEU A 85 -29.20 -57.70 23.76
N GLN A 86 -30.19 -57.41 22.92
CA GLN A 86 -31.61 -57.59 23.24
C GLN A 86 -31.91 -59.04 23.63
N GLN A 87 -31.36 -60.00 22.87
CA GLN A 87 -31.49 -61.43 23.15
C GLN A 87 -30.76 -61.85 24.45
N LEU A 88 -29.53 -61.38 24.65
CA LEU A 88 -28.72 -61.73 25.83
C LEU A 88 -29.32 -61.21 27.15
N HIS A 89 -29.92 -60.02 27.14
CA HIS A 89 -30.51 -59.40 28.33
C HIS A 89 -32.03 -59.62 28.44
N GLY A 90 -32.65 -60.33 27.49
CA GLY A 90 -34.10 -60.58 27.49
C GLY A 90 -34.94 -59.30 27.48
N LEU A 91 -34.47 -58.26 26.79
CA LEU A 91 -35.12 -56.93 26.79
C LEU A 91 -36.35 -56.93 25.88
N ARG A 92 -37.43 -56.26 26.32
CA ARG A 92 -38.66 -56.09 25.53
C ARG A 92 -38.44 -55.18 24.34
N ASP A 93 -37.72 -54.08 24.55
CA ASP A 93 -37.41 -53.07 23.54
C ASP A 93 -35.95 -53.18 23.08
N THR A 94 -35.65 -52.65 21.89
CA THR A 94 -34.29 -52.61 21.36
C THR A 94 -33.40 -51.72 22.24
N PRO A 95 -32.24 -52.20 22.70
CA PRO A 95 -31.35 -51.42 23.55
C PRO A 95 -30.81 -50.19 22.81
N ARG A 96 -30.74 -49.07 23.52
CA ARG A 96 -30.12 -47.85 23.01
C ARG A 96 -28.61 -47.96 23.11
N MET A 97 -27.94 -47.58 22.04
CA MET A 97 -26.49 -47.65 21.91
C MET A 97 -25.94 -46.24 21.72
N SER A 98 -24.87 -45.91 22.44
CA SER A 98 -24.14 -44.67 22.25
C SER A 98 -22.63 -44.94 22.26
N PRO A 99 -21.82 -44.20 21.48
CA PRO A 99 -20.38 -44.41 21.50
C PRO A 99 -19.81 -44.05 22.87
N VAL A 100 -18.72 -44.73 23.27
CA VAL A 100 -17.97 -44.36 24.47
C VAL A 100 -17.39 -42.96 24.29
N MET A 101 -17.68 -42.07 25.25
CA MET A 101 -17.10 -40.73 25.27
C MET A 101 -15.65 -40.81 25.77
N VAL A 102 -14.71 -40.53 24.89
CA VAL A 102 -13.27 -40.49 25.20
C VAL A 102 -12.85 -39.10 25.71
N GLU A 103 -11.95 -39.05 26.68
CA GLU A 103 -11.38 -37.80 27.22
C GLU A 103 -10.10 -37.40 26.49
N ASP A 104 -9.19 -38.35 26.29
CA ASP A 104 -7.94 -38.13 25.56
C ASP A 104 -7.65 -39.35 24.70
N GLY A 105 -6.77 -39.18 23.74
CA GLY A 105 -6.42 -40.27 22.86
C GLY A 105 -5.21 -39.98 22.01
N GLN A 106 -4.51 -41.05 21.66
CA GLN A 106 -3.38 -41.05 20.75
C GLN A 106 -3.58 -42.14 19.71
N VAL A 107 -2.96 -41.95 18.55
CA VAL A 107 -2.89 -42.97 17.51
C VAL A 107 -1.44 -43.16 17.12
N ARG A 108 -1.05 -44.38 16.78
CA ARG A 108 0.31 -44.71 16.33
C ARG A 108 0.26 -45.45 15.02
N LEU A 109 1.22 -45.12 14.15
CA LEU A 109 1.40 -45.70 12.84
C LEU A 109 2.69 -46.52 12.82
N MET A 110 2.58 -47.77 12.38
CA MET A 110 3.71 -48.66 12.10
C MET A 110 3.70 -48.98 10.61
N ILE A 111 4.76 -48.64 9.88
CA ILE A 111 4.85 -48.85 8.44
C ILE A 111 6.27 -49.22 8.02
N LEU A 112 6.41 -50.33 7.28
CA LEU A 112 7.69 -50.80 6.72
C LEU A 112 8.88 -50.78 7.72
N GLY A 113 8.62 -51.18 8.97
CA GLY A 113 9.64 -51.23 10.03
C GLY A 113 9.95 -49.91 10.74
N LYS A 114 9.31 -48.79 10.36
CA LYS A 114 9.31 -47.54 11.14
C LYS A 114 8.00 -47.38 11.93
N GLN A 115 8.10 -46.79 13.11
CA GLN A 115 6.95 -46.44 13.95
C GLN A 115 6.96 -44.94 14.24
N SER A 116 5.77 -44.35 14.35
CA SER A 116 5.61 -42.99 14.88
C SER A 116 6.10 -42.92 16.33
N PRO A 117 6.79 -41.85 16.76
CA PRO A 117 7.25 -41.70 18.13
C PRO A 117 6.09 -41.63 19.13
N ASP A 118 6.30 -42.18 20.33
CA ASP A 118 5.33 -42.13 21.42
C ASP A 118 5.29 -40.72 22.01
N SER A 119 4.14 -40.04 21.93
CA SER A 119 3.95 -38.76 22.61
C SER A 119 3.65 -38.98 24.09
N THR A 120 4.67 -39.31 24.88
CA THR A 120 4.56 -39.13 26.33
C THR A 120 4.64 -37.63 26.63
N ASN A 121 3.59 -37.09 27.25
CA ASN A 121 3.46 -35.71 27.76
C ASN A 121 3.22 -34.55 26.79
N GLY A 122 2.34 -34.70 25.78
CA GLY A 122 1.67 -33.54 25.15
C GLY A 122 2.58 -32.49 24.48
N GLN A 123 3.88 -32.76 24.36
CA GLN A 123 4.84 -31.90 23.70
C GLN A 123 5.04 -32.41 22.26
N PRO A 124 4.78 -31.58 21.23
CA PRO A 124 5.14 -31.93 19.87
C PRO A 124 6.66 -31.97 19.76
N GLY A 125 7.25 -33.15 19.60
CA GLY A 125 8.60 -33.27 19.02
C GLY A 125 9.77 -33.72 19.89
N THR A 126 9.57 -34.40 21.02
CA THR A 126 10.69 -35.16 21.63
C THR A 126 10.71 -36.59 21.11
N PRO A 127 11.77 -37.03 20.38
CA PRO A 127 11.91 -38.42 19.98
C PRO A 127 11.95 -39.31 21.22
N SER A 128 11.16 -40.38 21.26
CA SER A 128 11.30 -41.40 22.29
C SER A 128 12.71 -42.00 22.23
N THR A 129 13.47 -41.84 23.31
CA THR A 129 14.83 -42.39 23.48
C THR A 129 14.77 -43.89 23.78
N GLY A 130 14.22 -44.68 22.84
CA GLY A 130 13.90 -46.08 23.13
C GLY A 130 13.64 -46.99 21.94
N SER A 131 14.14 -46.70 20.74
CA SER A 131 14.39 -47.74 19.72
C SER A 131 15.22 -47.14 18.58
N SER A 132 16.56 -47.23 18.67
CA SER A 132 17.43 -46.97 17.54
C SER A 132 17.28 -48.11 16.54
N ALA A 133 16.33 -47.99 15.61
CA ALA A 133 16.41 -48.74 14.35
C ALA A 133 17.79 -48.41 13.73
N PRO A 134 18.56 -49.40 13.23
CA PRO A 134 19.84 -49.14 12.61
C PRO A 134 19.70 -48.06 11.54
N GLN A 135 20.52 -47.00 11.63
CA GLN A 135 20.66 -46.05 10.53
C GLN A 135 21.08 -46.86 9.28
N PRO A 136 20.37 -46.75 8.14
CA PRO A 136 20.71 -47.51 6.95
C PRO A 136 22.15 -47.21 6.56
N LEU A 137 22.92 -48.25 6.20
CA LEU A 137 24.22 -48.09 5.59
C LEU A 137 24.09 -47.26 4.29
N PRO A 138 25.07 -46.44 3.92
CA PRO A 138 25.03 -45.68 2.66
C PRO A 138 24.76 -46.62 1.48
N GLY A 139 23.65 -46.39 0.77
CA GLY A 139 23.24 -47.20 -0.39
C GLY A 139 22.15 -48.24 -0.14
N GLN A 140 21.63 -48.40 1.08
CA GLN A 140 20.46 -49.25 1.37
C GLN A 140 19.15 -48.44 1.35
N PRO A 141 18.03 -49.04 0.89
CA PRO A 141 16.73 -48.38 0.90
C PRO A 141 16.28 -48.08 2.33
N GLN A 142 15.83 -46.85 2.58
CA GLN A 142 15.29 -46.42 3.86
C GLN A 142 13.78 -46.72 3.98
N PHE A 143 13.12 -46.96 2.85
CA PHE A 143 11.69 -47.20 2.66
C PHE A 143 10.80 -46.02 3.08
N VAL A 144 10.89 -45.59 4.33
CA VAL A 144 10.13 -44.48 4.91
C VAL A 144 11.10 -43.35 5.25
N LEU A 145 10.94 -42.19 4.61
CA LEU A 145 11.75 -41.01 4.86
C LEU A 145 11.22 -40.20 6.04
N LYS A 146 9.90 -39.96 6.08
CA LYS A 146 9.25 -39.11 7.09
C LYS A 146 7.81 -39.55 7.35
N LEU A 147 7.35 -39.38 8.59
CA LEU A 147 5.97 -39.58 9.03
C LEU A 147 5.42 -38.23 9.52
N GLU A 148 4.27 -37.80 9.01
CA GLU A 148 3.59 -36.55 9.38
C GLU A 148 2.16 -36.82 9.89
N HIS A 149 1.67 -35.94 10.76
CA HIS A 149 0.29 -35.93 11.31
C HIS A 149 -0.15 -37.14 12.17
N TYR A 150 0.78 -37.82 12.85
CA TYR A 150 0.54 -39.15 13.42
C TYR A 150 0.04 -39.25 14.87
N SER A 151 -0.41 -38.19 15.54
CA SER A 151 -0.41 -38.18 17.02
C SER A 151 -1.77 -38.16 17.73
N LYS A 152 -2.75 -37.36 17.28
CA LYS A 152 -4.06 -37.25 17.96
C LYS A 152 -5.24 -37.47 17.00
N PRO A 153 -6.13 -38.45 17.26
CA PRO A 153 -7.36 -38.60 16.50
C PRO A 153 -8.38 -37.51 16.88
N ALA A 154 -9.38 -37.32 16.03
CA ALA A 154 -10.56 -36.51 16.34
C ALA A 154 -11.30 -37.17 17.51
N LEU A 155 -11.17 -36.70 18.75
CA LEU A 155 -11.76 -37.31 19.96
C LEU A 155 -13.31 -37.26 20.01
N TYR A 156 -13.96 -37.08 18.87
CA TYR A 156 -15.40 -37.02 18.66
C TYR A 156 -15.78 -37.88 17.44
N ASN A 157 -17.07 -38.19 17.28
CA ASN A 157 -17.59 -39.06 16.24
C ASN A 157 -16.84 -40.41 16.18
N ASP A 158 -16.26 -40.74 15.03
CA ASP A 158 -15.63 -42.03 14.74
C ASP A 158 -14.12 -42.07 15.06
N HIS A 159 -13.57 -41.07 15.74
CA HIS A 159 -12.13 -41.06 16.06
C HIS A 159 -11.19 -40.99 14.85
N GLN A 160 -11.54 -40.17 13.87
CA GLN A 160 -10.79 -39.96 12.62
C GLN A 160 -9.31 -39.59 12.87
N ALA A 161 -8.38 -40.25 12.19
CA ALA A 161 -6.96 -39.91 12.15
C ALA A 161 -6.45 -39.89 10.70
N ILE A 162 -5.57 -38.94 10.40
CA ILE A 162 -5.03 -38.71 9.06
C ILE A 162 -3.51 -38.89 9.10
N PHE A 163 -2.96 -39.65 8.15
CA PHE A 163 -1.52 -39.88 8.06
C PHE A 163 -0.97 -39.46 6.70
N SER A 164 0.21 -38.85 6.72
CA SER A 164 1.01 -38.62 5.52
C SER A 164 2.41 -39.21 5.71
N VAL A 165 2.83 -40.07 4.78
CA VAL A 165 4.10 -40.77 4.84
C VAL A 165 4.91 -40.45 3.58
N GLN A 166 6.09 -39.88 3.78
CA GLN A 166 7.06 -39.71 2.71
C GLN A 166 7.88 -41.00 2.57
N LEU A 167 7.88 -41.57 1.37
CA LEU A 167 8.55 -42.83 1.02
C LEU A 167 9.69 -42.56 0.04
N ASP A 168 10.75 -43.36 0.12
CA ASP A 168 11.74 -43.42 -0.96
C ASP A 168 11.22 -44.27 -2.13
N SER A 169 12.01 -44.39 -3.19
CA SER A 169 11.61 -45.14 -4.39
C SER A 169 11.33 -46.63 -4.10
N ALA A 170 12.05 -47.25 -3.17
CA ALA A 170 11.84 -48.64 -2.78
C ALA A 170 10.58 -48.80 -1.92
N GLY A 171 10.34 -47.89 -0.98
CA GLY A 171 9.13 -47.85 -0.15
C GLY A 171 7.88 -47.61 -0.97
N ALA A 172 7.95 -46.72 -1.95
CA ALA A 172 6.85 -46.46 -2.88
C ALA A 172 6.44 -47.73 -3.64
N MET A 173 7.41 -48.46 -4.19
CA MET A 173 7.17 -49.72 -4.90
C MET A 173 6.62 -50.81 -3.98
N MET A 174 7.16 -50.92 -2.75
CA MET A 174 6.66 -51.89 -1.76
C MET A 174 5.21 -51.62 -1.37
N ILE A 175 4.82 -50.35 -1.17
CA ILE A 175 3.43 -49.99 -0.90
C ILE A 175 2.56 -50.23 -2.13
N GLU A 176 2.99 -49.83 -3.33
CA GLU A 176 2.24 -50.04 -4.57
C GLU A 176 1.93 -51.53 -4.82
N GLU A 177 2.91 -52.42 -4.59
CA GLU A 177 2.68 -53.86 -4.66
C GLU A 177 1.82 -54.37 -3.50
N ALA A 178 2.00 -53.86 -2.28
CA ALA A 178 1.16 -54.24 -1.15
C ALA A 178 -0.32 -53.81 -1.31
N LEU A 179 -0.59 -52.72 -2.04
CA LEU A 179 -1.96 -52.30 -2.39
C LEU A 179 -2.68 -53.34 -3.26
N LYS A 180 -1.94 -54.19 -3.99
CA LYS A 180 -2.48 -55.31 -4.78
C LYS A 180 -2.67 -56.59 -3.95
N GLY A 181 -2.06 -56.68 -2.77
CA GLY A 181 -2.14 -57.83 -1.87
C GLY A 181 -3.32 -57.79 -0.90
N GLU A 182 -3.48 -58.84 -0.10
CA GLU A 182 -4.57 -58.94 0.89
C GLU A 182 -4.36 -58.08 2.15
N MET A 183 -3.10 -57.70 2.43
CA MET A 183 -2.71 -57.02 3.66
C MET A 183 -1.60 -56.02 3.38
N MET A 184 -1.80 -54.77 3.82
CA MET A 184 -0.74 -53.76 3.75
C MET A 184 0.20 -53.86 4.97
N PRO A 185 1.52 -53.58 4.80
CA PRO A 185 2.49 -53.52 5.89
C PRO A 185 2.33 -52.21 6.69
N VAL A 186 1.09 -51.85 7.00
CA VAL A 186 0.67 -50.66 7.73
C VAL A 186 -0.18 -51.11 8.92
N GLY A 187 0.29 -50.85 10.13
CA GLY A 187 -0.40 -51.10 11.39
C GLY A 187 -0.81 -49.79 12.05
N ILE A 188 -2.02 -49.76 12.59
CA ILE A 188 -2.58 -48.63 13.33
C ILE A 188 -2.94 -49.10 14.73
N VAL A 189 -2.51 -48.33 15.74
CA VAL A 189 -2.79 -48.60 17.14
C VAL A 189 -3.33 -47.33 17.79
N TYR A 190 -4.58 -47.35 18.20
CA TYR A 190 -5.18 -46.31 19.04
C TYR A 190 -4.81 -46.55 20.51
N SER A 191 -4.83 -45.48 21.30
CA SER A 191 -4.75 -45.48 22.74
C SER A 191 -5.75 -44.45 23.23
N LEU A 192 -6.92 -44.89 23.70
CA LEU A 192 -8.04 -44.02 24.06
C LEU A 192 -8.31 -44.11 25.55
N ASP A 193 -8.40 -42.95 26.20
CA ASP A 193 -8.75 -42.81 27.61
C ASP A 193 -10.23 -42.41 27.72
N PHE A 194 -10.98 -43.08 28.58
CA PHE A 194 -12.38 -42.79 28.83
C PHE A 194 -12.71 -42.86 30.32
N LEU A 195 -13.74 -42.13 30.73
CA LEU A 195 -14.23 -42.11 32.10
C LEU A 195 -15.34 -43.14 32.28
N ALA A 196 -15.26 -43.90 33.37
CA ALA A 196 -16.23 -44.93 33.70
C ALA A 196 -16.54 -44.93 35.20
N LEU A 197 -17.78 -45.27 35.55
CA LEU A 197 -18.19 -45.41 36.93
C LEU A 197 -17.75 -46.79 37.46
N ARG A 198 -17.05 -46.79 38.59
CA ARG A 198 -16.69 -48.01 39.32
C ARG A 198 -17.90 -48.53 40.12
N PRO A 199 -18.06 -49.86 40.29
CA PRO A 199 -18.96 -50.42 41.30
C PRO A 199 -18.69 -49.85 42.70
N ALA A 200 -19.73 -49.67 43.52
CA ALA A 200 -19.60 -49.03 44.83
C ALA A 200 -18.73 -49.86 45.79
N TYR A 201 -17.91 -49.17 46.59
CA TYR A 201 -17.14 -49.74 47.70
C TYR A 201 -17.87 -49.52 49.04
N ASN A 202 -17.86 -50.49 49.96
CA ASN A 202 -18.52 -50.39 51.27
C ASN A 202 -17.54 -50.50 52.47
N VAL A 203 -17.41 -49.44 53.28
CA VAL A 203 -16.75 -49.48 54.62
C VAL A 203 -17.82 -49.68 55.70
N SER A 204 -17.60 -50.58 56.66
CA SER A 204 -18.41 -50.66 57.89
C SER A 204 -17.56 -50.61 59.17
N ILE A 205 -17.82 -49.64 60.07
CA ILE A 205 -17.17 -49.52 61.39
C ILE A 205 -18.15 -49.94 62.47
N VAL A 206 -17.70 -50.77 63.43
CA VAL A 206 -18.45 -51.26 64.59
C VAL A 206 -17.66 -51.00 65.88
N ALA A 207 -18.16 -50.17 66.80
CA ALA A 207 -17.48 -49.86 68.07
C ALA A 207 -18.35 -50.11 69.32
N ASP A 208 -17.77 -50.60 70.41
CA ASP A 208 -18.43 -50.79 71.72
C ASP A 208 -18.07 -49.69 72.72
N TRP A 209 -18.99 -48.73 72.88
CA TRP A 209 -18.82 -47.54 73.72
C TRP A 209 -18.48 -47.83 75.19
N ASN A 210 -18.96 -48.94 75.76
CA ASN A 210 -18.67 -49.27 77.16
C ASN A 210 -17.19 -49.58 77.35
N ARG A 211 -16.60 -50.32 76.41
CA ARG A 211 -15.19 -50.69 76.46
C ARG A 211 -14.29 -49.49 76.18
N VAL A 212 -14.68 -48.64 75.23
CA VAL A 212 -14.00 -47.37 74.93
C VAL A 212 -13.88 -46.51 76.19
N GLN A 213 -14.98 -46.34 76.94
CA GLN A 213 -14.97 -45.51 78.15
C GLN A 213 -14.13 -46.10 79.29
N THR A 214 -14.18 -47.41 79.53
CA THR A 214 -13.35 -48.07 80.56
C THR A 214 -11.87 -47.86 80.27
N HIS A 215 -11.44 -48.04 79.01
CA HIS A 215 -10.06 -47.79 78.60
C HIS A 215 -9.65 -46.33 78.79
N PHE A 216 -10.54 -45.38 78.50
CA PHE A 216 -10.25 -43.97 78.75
C PHE A 216 -10.09 -43.66 80.24
N GLN A 217 -10.92 -44.22 81.12
CA GLN A 217 -10.79 -44.02 82.57
C GLN A 217 -9.49 -44.61 83.12
N GLU A 218 -9.10 -45.80 82.68
CA GLU A 218 -7.85 -46.44 83.11
C GLU A 218 -6.62 -45.71 82.58
N SER A 219 -6.66 -45.21 81.34
CA SER A 219 -5.51 -44.60 80.69
C SER A 219 -5.21 -43.18 81.17
N PHE A 220 -6.22 -42.42 81.62
CA PHE A 220 -6.08 -40.98 81.88
C PHE A 220 -5.91 -40.55 83.35
N GLY A 221 -6.11 -41.43 84.34
CA GLY A 221 -5.63 -41.21 85.72
C GLY A 221 -6.01 -39.88 86.40
N ALA A 222 -5.29 -39.51 87.48
CA ALA A 222 -5.59 -38.34 88.33
C ALA A 222 -5.20 -36.96 87.73
N GLU A 223 -4.82 -36.91 86.45
CA GLU A 223 -4.56 -35.67 85.73
C GLU A 223 -5.86 -35.02 85.24
N VAL A 224 -5.93 -33.69 85.28
CA VAL A 224 -7.17 -32.93 85.00
C VAL A 224 -7.22 -32.42 83.55
N LEU A 225 -6.08 -32.37 82.84
CA LEU A 225 -5.97 -31.80 81.49
C LEU A 225 -5.09 -32.68 80.57
N PHE A 226 -5.58 -32.93 79.35
CA PHE A 226 -4.97 -33.77 78.32
C PHE A 226 -4.83 -33.02 77.01
N SER A 227 -3.77 -33.33 76.26
CA SER A 227 -3.59 -32.83 74.89
C SER A 227 -4.26 -33.76 73.86
N SER A 228 -4.61 -33.23 72.69
CA SER A 228 -5.17 -34.03 71.57
C SER A 228 -4.27 -35.21 71.17
N LEU A 229 -2.94 -35.04 71.21
CA LEU A 229 -1.96 -36.09 70.89
C LEU A 229 -2.02 -37.30 71.84
N GLN A 230 -2.30 -37.06 73.12
CA GLN A 230 -2.49 -38.14 74.09
C GLN A 230 -3.80 -38.89 73.82
N ILE A 231 -4.85 -38.20 73.38
CA ILE A 231 -6.13 -38.80 73.02
C ILE A 231 -6.00 -39.68 71.77
N ASP A 232 -5.31 -39.20 70.73
CA ASP A 232 -5.05 -39.96 69.51
C ASP A 232 -4.33 -41.29 69.81
N THR A 233 -3.32 -41.25 70.67
CA THR A 233 -2.56 -42.45 71.09
C THR A 233 -3.46 -43.50 71.76
N VAL A 234 -4.44 -43.05 72.55
CA VAL A 234 -5.38 -43.96 73.24
C VAL A 234 -6.42 -44.51 72.27
N VAL A 235 -6.91 -43.71 71.32
CA VAL A 235 -7.82 -44.21 70.28
C VAL A 235 -7.13 -45.22 69.36
N ASP A 236 -5.86 -45.00 69.02
CA ASP A 236 -5.08 -45.96 68.23
C ASP A 236 -4.92 -47.30 68.97
N LYS A 237 -4.71 -47.28 70.28
CA LYS A 237 -4.74 -48.50 71.12
C LYS A 237 -6.10 -49.19 71.11
N LEU A 238 -7.21 -48.45 71.10
CA LEU A 238 -8.56 -49.04 71.03
C LEU A 238 -8.84 -49.77 69.70
N ILE A 239 -8.23 -49.28 68.60
CA ILE A 239 -8.27 -49.96 67.28
C ILE A 239 -7.39 -51.22 67.32
N GLU A 240 -6.18 -51.13 67.91
CA GLU A 240 -5.25 -52.26 68.07
C GLU A 240 -5.85 -53.38 68.94
N ASP A 241 -6.49 -53.02 70.05
CA ASP A 241 -7.16 -53.92 71.00
C ASP A 241 -8.50 -54.49 70.48
N ARG A 242 -8.88 -54.14 69.23
CA ARG A 242 -10.14 -54.53 68.56
C ARG A 242 -11.40 -54.18 69.34
N VAL A 243 -11.37 -53.09 70.09
CA VAL A 243 -12.59 -52.51 70.69
C VAL A 243 -13.41 -51.78 69.62
N ILE A 244 -12.73 -51.34 68.55
CA ILE A 244 -13.30 -50.79 67.32
C ILE A 244 -12.95 -51.76 66.17
N GLU A 245 -13.96 -52.37 65.53
CA GLU A 245 -13.80 -53.24 64.37
C GLU A 245 -14.11 -52.47 63.08
N ILE A 246 -13.23 -52.57 62.08
CA ILE A 246 -13.38 -51.91 60.76
C ILE A 246 -13.38 -52.98 59.67
N ASN A 247 -14.51 -53.17 59.00
CA ASN A 247 -14.69 -54.11 57.90
C ASN A 247 -14.71 -53.37 56.55
N VAL A 248 -13.95 -53.90 55.60
CA VAL A 248 -13.55 -53.23 54.35
C VAL A 248 -13.79 -54.24 53.21
N ASP A 249 -14.90 -54.12 52.47
CA ASP A 249 -15.28 -55.05 51.40
C ASP A 249 -14.65 -54.64 50.05
N THR A 250 -13.41 -55.08 49.82
CA THR A 250 -12.59 -54.68 48.66
C THR A 250 -12.55 -55.79 47.60
N PHE A 251 -13.25 -55.58 46.48
CA PHE A 251 -12.84 -56.18 45.21
C PHE A 251 -11.80 -55.26 44.57
N ILE A 252 -10.53 -55.68 44.57
CA ILE A 252 -9.45 -55.02 43.83
C ILE A 252 -9.19 -55.84 42.55
N PRO A 253 -9.51 -55.31 41.35
CA PRO A 253 -9.06 -55.93 40.09
C PRO A 253 -7.54 -55.79 39.94
N GLU A 254 -6.89 -56.78 39.30
CA GLU A 254 -5.44 -56.79 39.09
C GLU A 254 -4.93 -55.53 38.39
N GLY A 255 -3.90 -54.88 38.97
CA GLY A 255 -3.12 -53.81 38.32
C GLY A 255 -3.24 -52.39 38.89
N GLU A 256 -3.82 -52.18 40.08
CA GLU A 256 -4.00 -50.83 40.66
C GLU A 256 -3.28 -50.63 42.02
N ASP A 257 -2.81 -49.40 42.26
CA ASP A 257 -2.09 -48.96 43.47
C ASP A 257 -2.97 -49.02 44.73
N SER A 258 -2.49 -49.73 45.75
CA SER A 258 -3.18 -49.93 47.04
C SER A 258 -3.32 -48.66 47.90
N GLY A 259 -2.67 -47.56 47.53
CA GLY A 259 -2.59 -46.33 48.32
C GLY A 259 -3.91 -45.56 48.50
N GLY A 260 -4.77 -45.53 47.48
CA GLY A 260 -6.04 -44.79 47.54
C GLY A 260 -7.12 -45.45 48.42
N VAL A 261 -6.97 -46.74 48.69
CA VAL A 261 -7.85 -47.48 49.62
C VAL A 261 -7.39 -47.27 51.06
N LEU A 262 -6.07 -47.20 51.29
CA LEU A 262 -5.48 -46.91 52.60
C LEU A 262 -5.87 -45.50 53.09
N GLY A 263 -5.75 -44.47 52.26
CA GLY A 263 -6.09 -43.10 52.67
C GLY A 263 -7.56 -42.90 53.04
N ARG A 264 -8.50 -43.58 52.37
CA ARG A 264 -9.95 -43.49 52.71
C ARG A 264 -10.30 -44.27 53.98
N ARG A 265 -9.57 -45.35 54.28
CA ARG A 265 -9.65 -46.02 55.58
C ARG A 265 -9.19 -45.07 56.69
N ASP A 266 -8.09 -44.36 56.47
CA ASP A 266 -7.55 -43.40 57.44
C ASP A 266 -8.50 -42.23 57.67
N GLU A 267 -9.18 -41.74 56.62
CA GLU A 267 -10.23 -40.71 56.74
C GLU A 267 -11.43 -41.19 57.56
N ALA A 268 -11.90 -42.41 57.34
CA ALA A 268 -12.98 -42.99 58.15
C ALA A 268 -12.58 -43.15 59.62
N ILE A 269 -11.30 -43.43 59.90
CA ILE A 269 -10.73 -43.48 61.25
C ILE A 269 -10.66 -42.06 61.87
N ALA A 270 -10.22 -41.05 61.10
CA ALA A 270 -10.14 -39.67 61.57
C ALA A 270 -11.52 -39.10 61.96
N ASN A 271 -12.54 -39.28 61.11
CA ASN A 271 -13.92 -38.88 61.44
C ASN A 271 -14.43 -39.58 62.70
N PHE A 272 -14.04 -40.84 62.92
CA PHE A 272 -14.38 -41.57 64.13
C PHE A 272 -13.65 -41.01 65.37
N LYS A 273 -12.38 -40.59 65.24
CA LYS A 273 -11.62 -39.91 66.30
C LYS A 273 -12.25 -38.57 66.70
N ASP A 274 -12.67 -37.77 65.74
CA ASP A 274 -13.35 -36.49 65.99
C ASP A 274 -14.65 -36.69 66.75
N MET A 275 -15.44 -37.70 66.37
CA MET A 275 -16.67 -38.05 67.09
C MET A 275 -16.38 -38.53 68.53
N ILE A 276 -15.27 -39.23 68.78
CA ILE A 276 -14.84 -39.56 70.15
C ILE A 276 -14.50 -38.29 70.95
N LEU A 277 -13.75 -37.36 70.35
CA LEU A 277 -13.38 -36.10 70.98
C LEU A 277 -14.62 -35.29 71.38
N GLU A 278 -15.57 -35.11 70.47
CA GLU A 278 -16.82 -34.38 70.73
C GLU A 278 -17.65 -35.01 71.87
N ASN A 279 -17.67 -36.34 71.97
CA ASN A 279 -18.55 -37.02 72.93
C ASN A 279 -17.94 -37.17 74.33
N PHE A 280 -16.60 -37.27 74.46
CA PHE A 280 -15.95 -37.60 75.74
C PHE A 280 -15.07 -36.48 76.31
N PHE A 281 -14.82 -35.39 75.58
CA PHE A 281 -13.85 -34.35 75.98
C PHE A 281 -14.40 -32.93 75.79
N GLU A 282 -14.05 -32.01 76.70
CA GLU A 282 -14.42 -30.57 76.63
C GLU A 282 -13.17 -29.66 76.66
N PRO A 283 -13.08 -28.62 75.80
CA PRO A 283 -11.93 -27.70 75.75
C PRO A 283 -11.89 -26.73 76.94
N SER A 284 -10.68 -26.42 77.47
CA SER A 284 -10.50 -25.49 78.60
C SER A 284 -9.28 -24.55 78.45
N LEU A 285 -9.27 -23.45 79.22
CA LEU A 285 -8.18 -22.46 79.32
C LEU A 285 -7.86 -22.19 80.81
N ASP A 286 -6.59 -22.24 81.20
CA ASP A 286 -6.17 -22.24 82.62
C ASP A 286 -5.78 -20.83 83.13
N PRO A 287 -6.18 -20.38 84.35
CA PRO A 287 -5.73 -19.12 84.94
C PRO A 287 -4.47 -19.28 85.81
N ILE A 288 -3.43 -18.50 85.52
CA ILE A 288 -2.12 -18.50 86.21
C ILE A 288 -2.28 -18.06 87.68
N LYS A 289 -1.68 -18.81 88.62
CA LYS A 289 -1.46 -18.38 90.03
C LYS A 289 0.03 -18.14 90.29
N GLU A 290 0.33 -17.03 90.96
CA GLU A 290 1.65 -16.50 91.28
C GLU A 290 2.10 -16.99 92.68
N ASN A 291 3.32 -17.52 92.81
CA ASN A 291 4.23 -17.23 93.94
C ASN A 291 5.64 -17.84 93.77
N ASP A 292 6.61 -16.91 93.80
CA ASP A 292 8.01 -16.91 94.24
C ASP A 292 8.97 -18.09 93.95
N ASN A 293 9.94 -17.72 93.09
CA ASN A 293 11.35 -18.13 92.95
C ASN A 293 11.67 -19.00 91.74
N GLU A 294 11.91 -18.33 90.59
CA GLU A 294 12.95 -18.58 89.57
C GLU A 294 12.53 -17.92 88.25
N PHE A 295 12.73 -16.60 88.14
CA PHE A 295 12.36 -15.84 86.93
C PHE A 295 13.21 -16.19 85.69
N LEU A 296 14.24 -17.02 85.82
CA LEU A 296 15.12 -17.42 84.72
C LEU A 296 14.84 -18.84 84.17
N ASP A 297 14.25 -19.76 84.95
CA ASP A 297 13.92 -21.13 84.48
C ASP A 297 12.56 -21.19 83.73
N THR A 298 11.70 -20.18 83.94
CA THR A 298 10.37 -20.11 83.32
C THR A 298 10.43 -19.73 81.83
N ILE A 299 11.45 -18.98 81.39
CA ILE A 299 11.56 -18.54 79.99
C ILE A 299 12.07 -19.67 79.08
N GLU A 300 12.97 -20.53 79.57
CA GLU A 300 13.44 -21.70 78.80
C GLU A 300 12.33 -22.75 78.63
N ARG A 301 11.47 -22.97 79.64
CA ARG A 301 10.30 -23.85 79.51
C ARG A 301 9.17 -23.28 78.65
N LEU A 302 8.98 -21.96 78.60
CA LEU A 302 7.97 -21.33 77.72
C LEU A 302 8.36 -21.30 76.24
N SER A 303 9.66 -21.38 75.92
CA SER A 303 10.15 -21.42 74.53
C SER A 303 10.00 -22.80 73.85
N GLN A 304 9.74 -23.86 74.61
CA GLN A 304 9.54 -25.23 74.09
C GLN A 304 8.07 -25.60 73.84
N ILE A 305 7.12 -24.71 74.16
CA ILE A 305 5.68 -24.92 73.96
C ILE A 305 5.08 -23.74 73.20
N ALA A 306 5.47 -23.57 71.92
CA ALA A 306 4.68 -22.90 70.87
C ALA A 306 5.48 -22.91 69.56
N PRO A 307 5.07 -23.70 68.53
CA PRO A 307 3.95 -23.23 67.73
C PRO A 307 3.07 -24.40 67.22
N ALA A 308 2.16 -24.86 68.06
CA ALA A 308 0.91 -25.46 67.66
C ALA A 308 -0.04 -25.17 68.83
N GLY A 309 -1.13 -24.44 68.58
CA GLY A 309 -2.12 -24.12 69.62
C GLY A 309 -2.76 -25.39 70.16
N ALA A 310 -2.09 -26.04 71.11
CA ALA A 310 -2.54 -27.27 71.73
C ALA A 310 -3.79 -26.95 72.56
N ALA A 311 -4.95 -27.30 72.01
CA ALA A 311 -6.18 -27.32 72.76
C ALA A 311 -6.01 -28.33 73.91
N MET A 312 -6.16 -27.83 75.15
CA MET A 312 -6.16 -28.66 76.34
C MET A 312 -7.60 -29.07 76.63
N PHE A 313 -7.82 -30.37 76.75
CA PHE A 313 -9.12 -30.96 76.99
C PHE A 313 -9.17 -31.53 78.39
N HIS A 314 -10.29 -31.41 79.07
CA HIS A 314 -10.54 -32.22 80.26
C HIS A 314 -11.50 -33.36 79.90
N TYR A 315 -11.24 -34.54 80.45
CA TYR A 315 -12.09 -35.71 80.25
C TYR A 315 -13.40 -35.53 81.00
N LYS A 316 -14.53 -35.63 80.29
CA LYS A 316 -15.85 -35.59 80.90
C LYS A 316 -16.33 -37.01 81.14
N LYS A 317 -16.55 -37.35 82.40
CA LYS A 317 -17.22 -38.59 82.75
C LYS A 317 -18.69 -38.50 82.33
N VAL A 318 -18.99 -39.01 81.14
CA VAL A 318 -20.37 -39.11 80.64
C VAL A 318 -21.10 -40.15 81.49
N ASP A 319 -22.26 -39.77 82.03
CA ASP A 319 -23.09 -40.62 82.88
C ASP A 319 -23.81 -41.68 82.02
N ILE A 320 -23.37 -42.93 82.16
CA ILE A 320 -23.71 -44.06 81.28
C ILE A 320 -25.16 -44.51 81.46
N THR A 321 -25.85 -44.07 82.52
CA THR A 321 -27.23 -44.49 82.81
C THR A 321 -28.29 -43.92 81.86
N ARG A 322 -27.94 -42.96 80.99
CA ARG A 322 -28.85 -42.38 79.98
C ARG A 322 -28.57 -42.79 78.53
N ILE A 323 -27.56 -43.62 78.28
CA ILE A 323 -27.20 -44.07 76.92
C ILE A 323 -27.57 -45.54 76.78
N ASP A 324 -28.83 -45.81 76.45
CA ASP A 324 -29.30 -47.16 76.11
C ASP A 324 -28.96 -47.49 74.64
N GLN A 325 -28.21 -48.59 74.44
CA GLN A 325 -27.82 -49.28 73.18
C GLN A 325 -26.64 -48.64 72.39
N LYS A 326 -25.36 -48.99 72.61
CA LYS A 326 -24.57 -50.22 72.33
C LYS A 326 -24.47 -50.64 70.85
N ARG A 327 -23.32 -50.29 70.23
CA ARG A 327 -22.84 -50.50 68.84
C ARG A 327 -23.31 -49.47 67.81
N MET A 328 -22.36 -48.71 67.27
CA MET A 328 -22.56 -47.85 66.09
C MET A 328 -22.12 -48.60 64.84
N ASN A 329 -22.97 -48.63 63.81
CA ASN A 329 -22.64 -49.17 62.48
C ASN A 329 -22.63 -48.00 61.48
N LEU A 330 -21.44 -47.59 61.05
CA LEU A 330 -21.30 -46.58 59.99
C LEU A 330 -21.08 -47.30 58.67
N ALA A 331 -22.04 -47.24 57.73
CA ALA A 331 -21.88 -47.78 56.37
C ALA A 331 -21.67 -46.63 55.38
N MET A 332 -20.52 -46.63 54.70
CA MET A 332 -20.21 -45.65 53.64
C MET A 332 -20.11 -46.36 52.30
N SER A 333 -20.92 -45.91 51.32
CA SER A 333 -20.83 -46.37 49.93
C SER A 333 -20.40 -45.23 49.01
N GLU A 334 -19.26 -45.35 48.37
CA GLU A 334 -18.75 -44.36 47.42
C GLU A 334 -18.72 -44.95 46.01
N ARG A 335 -19.27 -44.21 45.03
CA ARG A 335 -19.12 -44.51 43.60
C ARG A 335 -18.23 -43.43 43.00
N THR A 336 -17.00 -43.80 42.66
CA THR A 336 -16.06 -42.89 41.99
C THR A 336 -16.02 -43.16 40.50
N THR A 337 -15.79 -42.10 39.73
CA THR A 337 -15.36 -42.21 38.33
C THR A 337 -13.89 -42.60 38.29
N VAL A 338 -13.53 -43.49 37.37
CA VAL A 338 -12.15 -43.89 37.09
C VAL A 338 -11.84 -43.68 35.60
N ARG A 339 -10.60 -43.28 35.31
CA ARG A 339 -10.08 -43.25 33.94
C ARG A 339 -9.60 -44.65 33.56
N ARG A 340 -10.00 -45.14 32.39
CA ARG A 340 -9.54 -46.39 31.79
C ARG A 340 -9.01 -46.13 30.39
N SER A 341 -8.00 -46.89 30.01
CA SER A 341 -7.36 -46.83 28.68
C SER A 341 -7.68 -48.08 27.88
N ILE A 342 -7.91 -47.93 26.58
CA ILE A 342 -8.06 -49.05 25.63
C ILE A 342 -7.18 -48.88 24.40
N HIS A 343 -6.84 -49.99 23.75
CA HIS A 343 -5.91 -49.96 22.61
C HIS A 343 -6.44 -50.69 21.36
N PRO A 344 -7.43 -50.13 20.63
CA PRO A 344 -7.87 -50.67 19.35
C PRO A 344 -6.72 -50.74 18.36
N GLN A 345 -6.54 -51.89 17.71
CA GLN A 345 -5.43 -52.07 16.77
C GLN A 345 -5.80 -52.96 15.61
N ALA A 346 -5.33 -52.59 14.42
CA ALA A 346 -5.49 -53.38 13.21
C ALA A 346 -4.42 -53.02 12.18
N HIS A 347 -4.22 -53.94 11.24
CA HIS A 347 -3.56 -53.60 9.99
C HIS A 347 -4.56 -53.03 9.01
N LEU A 348 -4.10 -52.15 8.11
CA LEU A 348 -4.94 -51.67 7.02
C LEU A 348 -5.26 -52.85 6.08
N ARG A 349 -6.49 -53.35 6.25
CA ARG A 349 -7.12 -54.38 5.43
C ARG A 349 -8.34 -53.72 4.79
N GLY A 350 -8.53 -53.87 3.48
CA GLY A 350 -9.76 -53.32 2.87
C GLY A 350 -9.75 -53.21 1.35
N MET A 351 -8.65 -52.76 0.74
CA MET A 351 -8.66 -52.49 -0.71
C MET A 351 -8.90 -53.73 -1.55
N PHE A 352 -8.35 -54.90 -1.19
CA PHE A 352 -8.59 -56.13 -1.95
C PHE A 352 -10.06 -56.56 -1.95
N ARG A 353 -10.80 -56.37 -0.84
CA ARG A 353 -12.24 -56.66 -0.80
C ARG A 353 -13.03 -55.69 -1.69
N LEU A 354 -12.72 -54.40 -1.63
CA LEU A 354 -13.39 -53.39 -2.45
C LEU A 354 -13.08 -53.56 -3.95
N LEU A 355 -11.84 -53.91 -4.32
CA LEU A 355 -11.47 -54.20 -5.71
C LEU A 355 -12.08 -55.53 -6.23
N ARG A 356 -12.24 -56.52 -5.36
CA ARG A 356 -12.87 -57.82 -5.70
C ARG A 356 -14.39 -57.73 -5.78
N ASP A 357 -15.02 -57.06 -4.82
CA ASP A 357 -16.47 -56.93 -4.72
C ASP A 357 -17.03 -55.90 -5.72
N SER A 358 -16.17 -55.00 -6.24
CA SER A 358 -16.53 -54.02 -7.29
C SER A 358 -16.50 -54.58 -8.72
N GLN A 359 -16.25 -55.87 -8.96
CA GLN A 359 -16.24 -56.49 -10.31
C GLN A 359 -15.46 -55.69 -11.39
N GLY A 360 -14.40 -54.97 -11.01
CA GLY A 360 -13.61 -54.14 -11.94
C GLY A 360 -14.10 -52.70 -12.15
N THR A 361 -15.04 -52.19 -11.34
CA THR A 361 -15.58 -50.82 -11.45
C THR A 361 -14.66 -49.76 -10.82
N VAL A 362 -13.73 -50.16 -9.94
CA VAL A 362 -12.75 -49.25 -9.29
C VAL A 362 -11.33 -49.62 -9.73
N ASP A 363 -10.65 -48.70 -10.42
CA ASP A 363 -9.28 -48.87 -10.90
C ASP A 363 -8.24 -48.36 -9.87
N LEU A 364 -7.12 -49.07 -9.74
CA LEU A 364 -5.95 -48.69 -8.92
C LEU A 364 -5.37 -47.33 -9.32
N SER A 365 -5.51 -46.94 -10.60
CA SER A 365 -5.08 -45.63 -11.10
C SER A 365 -5.77 -44.44 -10.42
N ARG A 366 -6.92 -44.68 -9.76
CA ARG A 366 -7.62 -43.66 -8.96
C ARG A 366 -6.83 -43.27 -7.71
N PHE A 367 -6.10 -44.23 -7.12
CA PHE A 367 -5.39 -44.05 -5.85
C PHE A 367 -3.89 -43.82 -6.07
N VAL A 368 -3.30 -44.43 -7.10
CA VAL A 368 -1.88 -44.30 -7.45
C VAL A 368 -1.72 -43.32 -8.61
N ARG A 369 -1.07 -42.18 -8.36
CA ARG A 369 -0.76 -41.19 -9.41
C ARG A 369 0.75 -41.02 -9.57
N GLU A 370 1.20 -40.98 -10.81
CA GLU A 370 2.58 -40.68 -11.15
C GLU A 370 2.74 -39.22 -11.59
N ILE A 371 3.69 -38.52 -10.99
CA ILE A 371 3.96 -37.10 -11.21
C ILE A 371 5.42 -36.95 -11.65
N THR A 372 5.66 -36.16 -12.69
CA THR A 372 7.03 -35.78 -13.10
C THR A 372 7.31 -34.38 -12.59
N LEU A 373 8.37 -34.21 -11.79
CA LEU A 373 8.77 -32.92 -11.21
C LEU A 373 9.51 -32.02 -12.21
N ASP A 374 9.95 -32.61 -13.32
CA ASP A 374 10.73 -31.96 -14.37
C ASP A 374 9.86 -31.30 -15.46
N ASP A 375 8.74 -30.68 -15.09
CA ASP A 375 7.89 -30.04 -16.09
C ASP A 375 8.66 -28.87 -16.77
N PRO A 376 8.75 -28.85 -18.13
CA PRO A 376 9.44 -27.81 -18.88
C PRO A 376 8.97 -26.38 -18.57
N TRP A 377 7.75 -26.21 -18.05
CA TRP A 377 7.21 -24.93 -17.60
C TRP A 377 8.06 -24.30 -16.49
N PHE A 378 8.46 -25.06 -15.47
CA PHE A 378 9.30 -24.55 -14.37
C PHE A 378 10.78 -24.36 -14.80
N LYS A 379 11.19 -25.00 -15.90
CA LYS A 379 12.53 -24.88 -16.47
C LYS A 379 12.70 -23.66 -17.38
N ARG A 380 11.62 -22.94 -17.74
CA ARG A 380 11.66 -21.84 -18.72
C ARG A 380 11.25 -20.51 -18.12
N ARG A 381 12.09 -19.50 -18.32
CA ARG A 381 11.75 -18.12 -18.05
C ARG A 381 11.34 -17.42 -19.34
N GLU A 382 10.12 -16.93 -19.40
CA GLU A 382 9.65 -16.07 -20.49
C GLU A 382 9.62 -14.62 -20.02
N VAL A 383 10.21 -13.72 -20.81
CA VAL A 383 10.22 -12.27 -20.52
C VAL A 383 9.71 -11.52 -21.73
N SER A 384 8.76 -10.63 -21.51
CA SER A 384 8.14 -9.79 -22.52
C SER A 384 8.48 -8.32 -22.27
N ALA A 385 8.92 -7.64 -23.33
CA ALA A 385 9.22 -6.21 -23.32
C ALA A 385 8.26 -5.48 -24.26
N ARG A 386 7.75 -4.34 -23.81
CA ARG A 386 6.88 -3.47 -24.60
C ARG A 386 7.48 -2.07 -24.70
N SER A 387 7.57 -1.53 -25.91
CA SER A 387 7.93 -0.13 -26.13
C SER A 387 6.71 0.77 -25.96
N LEU A 388 6.86 1.85 -25.20
CA LEU A 388 5.85 2.93 -25.08
C LEU A 388 6.07 4.08 -26.06
N LEU A 389 7.03 3.95 -26.98
CA LEU A 389 7.33 4.98 -27.97
C LEU A 389 6.19 5.16 -28.98
N ASN A 390 5.98 6.42 -29.36
CA ASN A 390 5.28 6.74 -30.60
C ASN A 390 6.31 6.81 -31.75
N PHE A 391 6.57 5.67 -32.38
CA PHE A 391 7.60 5.52 -33.44
C PHE A 391 7.46 6.52 -34.58
N SER A 392 6.22 6.89 -34.95
CA SER A 392 5.96 7.86 -36.01
C SER A 392 6.26 9.29 -35.54
N ASN A 393 5.74 9.68 -34.37
CA ASN A 393 5.89 11.03 -33.86
C ASN A 393 7.34 11.42 -33.56
N ASP A 394 8.12 10.45 -33.09
CA ASP A 394 9.49 10.63 -32.62
C ASP A 394 10.54 10.33 -33.71
N SER A 395 10.10 10.00 -34.93
CA SER A 395 10.96 9.57 -36.04
C SER A 395 11.89 8.41 -35.66
N VAL A 396 11.38 7.43 -34.91
CA VAL A 396 12.11 6.22 -34.52
C VAL A 396 11.79 5.11 -35.51
N ASP A 397 12.82 4.49 -36.05
CA ASP A 397 12.71 3.29 -36.89
C ASP A 397 12.46 2.06 -36.02
N SER A 398 13.38 1.82 -35.08
CA SER A 398 13.42 0.61 -34.27
C SER A 398 14.13 0.84 -32.94
N VAL A 399 13.79 0.02 -31.94
CA VAL A 399 14.50 -0.11 -30.68
C VAL A 399 15.07 -1.53 -30.58
N ASN A 400 16.40 -1.64 -30.64
CA ASN A 400 17.11 -2.89 -30.46
C ASN A 400 17.40 -3.09 -28.98
N LEU A 401 16.57 -3.90 -28.33
CA LEU A 401 16.67 -4.25 -26.93
C LEU A 401 17.54 -5.49 -26.75
N THR A 402 18.65 -5.38 -26.03
CA THR A 402 19.44 -6.54 -25.61
C THR A 402 19.18 -6.83 -24.13
N LEU A 403 18.85 -8.08 -23.84
CA LEU A 403 18.53 -8.61 -22.51
C LEU A 403 19.57 -9.66 -22.13
N TRP A 404 20.02 -9.64 -20.89
CA TRP A 404 20.93 -10.63 -20.32
C TRP A 404 20.28 -11.30 -19.11
N TYR A 405 20.09 -12.62 -19.22
CA TYR A 405 19.75 -13.47 -18.09
C TYR A 405 20.97 -14.34 -17.77
N GLY A 406 21.66 -14.02 -16.68
CA GLY A 406 23.01 -14.55 -16.42
C GLY A 406 24.00 -14.06 -17.48
N ASN A 407 24.62 -15.00 -18.20
CA ASN A 407 25.61 -14.73 -19.26
C ASN A 407 25.06 -14.92 -20.68
N GLU A 408 23.76 -15.17 -20.84
CA GLU A 408 23.14 -15.41 -22.14
C GLU A 408 22.42 -14.16 -22.67
N PRO A 409 23.00 -13.40 -23.63
CA PRO A 409 22.33 -12.27 -24.26
C PRO A 409 21.27 -12.74 -25.25
N LYS A 410 20.14 -12.03 -25.29
CA LYS A 410 19.15 -12.10 -26.38
C LYS A 410 18.73 -10.71 -26.81
N THR A 411 18.63 -10.51 -28.12
CA THR A 411 18.22 -9.23 -28.70
C THR A 411 16.82 -9.34 -29.27
N LEU A 412 15.99 -8.35 -28.97
CA LEU A 412 14.65 -8.14 -29.49
C LEU A 412 14.63 -6.82 -30.26
N VAL A 413 13.90 -6.79 -31.37
CA VAL A 413 13.67 -5.57 -32.15
C VAL A 413 12.23 -5.16 -31.93
N LEU A 414 12.03 -3.93 -31.47
CA LEU A 414 10.71 -3.34 -31.28
C LEU A 414 10.54 -2.21 -32.30
N ASP A 415 9.46 -2.24 -33.06
CA ASP A 415 9.15 -1.24 -34.09
C ASP A 415 7.65 -0.87 -34.07
N ALA A 416 7.21 -0.03 -35.01
CA ALA A 416 5.83 0.42 -35.09
C ALA A 416 4.82 -0.72 -35.31
N ALA A 417 5.20 -1.80 -35.99
CA ALA A 417 4.34 -2.96 -36.23
C ALA A 417 4.36 -3.94 -35.05
N ASN A 418 5.51 -4.10 -34.41
CA ASN A 418 5.77 -5.04 -33.33
C ASN A 418 6.31 -4.31 -32.10
N SER A 419 5.45 -3.54 -31.44
CA SER A 419 5.82 -2.77 -30.22
C SER A 419 6.02 -3.65 -28.98
N THR A 420 5.70 -4.95 -29.06
CA THR A 420 5.91 -5.93 -27.99
C THR A 420 6.63 -7.15 -28.55
N ALA A 421 7.66 -7.61 -27.85
CA ALA A 421 8.38 -8.83 -28.18
C ALA A 421 8.68 -9.64 -26.93
N THR A 422 8.85 -10.94 -27.11
CA THR A 422 9.03 -11.89 -26.02
C THR A 422 10.22 -12.79 -26.32
N THR A 423 10.95 -13.16 -25.27
CA THR A 423 12.07 -14.10 -25.35
C THR A 423 12.04 -15.09 -24.20
N ARG A 424 12.77 -16.19 -24.36
CA ARG A 424 12.75 -17.33 -23.43
C ARG A 424 14.16 -17.77 -23.07
N TRP A 425 14.42 -18.05 -21.80
CA TRP A 425 15.65 -18.71 -21.33
C TRP A 425 15.32 -19.94 -20.49
N ASN A 426 16.35 -20.73 -20.19
CA ASN A 426 16.28 -21.69 -19.10
C ASN A 426 16.37 -20.95 -17.76
N SER A 427 15.57 -21.34 -16.77
CA SER A 427 15.59 -20.76 -15.43
C SER A 427 16.93 -21.00 -14.73
N ILE A 428 17.63 -19.92 -14.36
CA ILE A 428 18.82 -19.98 -13.50
C ILE A 428 18.36 -20.00 -12.03
N LEU A 429 18.85 -20.96 -11.25
CA LEU A 429 18.60 -21.08 -9.82
C LEU A 429 19.83 -20.62 -9.03
N GLU A 430 19.67 -19.61 -8.17
CA GLU A 430 20.66 -19.18 -7.18
C GLU A 430 20.05 -19.43 -5.78
N ASN A 431 20.74 -20.18 -4.92
CA ASN A 431 20.26 -20.52 -3.56
C ASN A 431 18.87 -21.20 -3.53
N ARG A 432 18.56 -22.06 -4.53
CA ARG A 432 17.24 -22.70 -4.72
C ARG A 432 16.09 -21.73 -5.03
N LEU A 433 16.39 -20.46 -5.31
CA LEU A 433 15.44 -19.47 -5.79
C LEU A 433 15.75 -19.13 -7.25
N MET A 434 14.70 -18.90 -8.04
CA MET A 434 14.85 -18.44 -9.41
C MET A 434 15.44 -17.03 -9.41
N LYS A 435 16.53 -16.82 -10.17
CA LYS A 435 17.06 -15.48 -10.39
C LYS A 435 16.01 -14.65 -11.12
N ARG A 436 15.52 -13.56 -10.52
CA ARG A 436 14.50 -12.70 -11.13
C ARG A 436 15.08 -11.53 -11.91
N GLU A 437 16.31 -11.15 -11.66
CA GLU A 437 16.93 -10.01 -12.34
C GLU A 437 17.29 -10.35 -13.79
N VAL A 438 16.87 -9.47 -14.70
CA VAL A 438 17.29 -9.44 -16.10
C VAL A 438 17.92 -8.07 -16.33
N ARG A 439 19.19 -8.07 -16.71
CA ARG A 439 19.88 -6.84 -17.10
C ARG A 439 19.52 -6.54 -18.54
N TYR A 440 19.36 -5.28 -18.90
CA TYR A 440 19.03 -4.91 -20.27
C TYR A 440 19.61 -3.55 -20.64
N SER A 441 19.76 -3.34 -21.93
CA SER A 441 20.08 -2.06 -22.53
C SER A 441 19.44 -2.04 -23.90
N TYR A 442 19.17 -0.85 -24.43
CA TYR A 442 18.54 -0.73 -25.71
C TYR A 442 19.16 0.39 -26.53
N ARG A 443 19.09 0.20 -27.84
CA ARG A 443 19.55 1.15 -28.84
C ARG A 443 18.37 1.67 -29.63
N VAL A 444 18.16 2.98 -29.62
CA VAL A 444 17.12 3.65 -30.41
C VAL A 444 17.75 4.07 -31.73
N ASN A 445 17.20 3.57 -32.85
CA ASN A 445 17.60 3.98 -34.19
C ASN A 445 16.54 4.94 -34.73
N PHE A 446 16.96 6.14 -35.11
CA PHE A 446 16.08 7.13 -35.72
C PHE A 446 16.06 6.98 -37.25
N LYS A 447 14.92 7.29 -37.88
CA LYS A 447 14.75 7.36 -39.34
C LYS A 447 14.55 8.79 -39.79
N ASP A 448 14.90 9.07 -41.04
CA ASP A 448 14.67 10.36 -41.68
C ASP A 448 15.29 11.53 -40.89
N VAL A 449 16.49 11.31 -40.32
CA VAL A 449 17.24 12.32 -39.56
C VAL A 449 18.56 12.64 -40.24
N ASP A 450 18.93 13.92 -40.26
CA ASP A 450 20.26 14.34 -40.70
C ASP A 450 21.28 14.09 -39.57
N THR A 451 22.22 13.18 -39.82
CA THR A 451 23.26 12.83 -38.85
C THR A 451 24.38 13.88 -38.73
N ALA A 452 24.39 14.88 -39.60
CA ALA A 452 25.21 16.07 -39.43
C ALA A 452 24.65 17.02 -38.35
N GLU A 453 23.32 17.03 -38.17
CA GLU A 453 22.64 17.93 -37.22
C GLU A 453 22.39 17.28 -35.86
N ARG A 454 22.16 15.97 -35.81
CA ARG A 454 21.94 15.23 -34.54
C ARG A 454 22.28 13.74 -34.62
N PRO A 455 22.53 13.06 -33.50
CA PRO A 455 22.80 11.61 -33.52
C PRO A 455 21.63 10.80 -34.08
N GLY A 456 21.91 9.94 -35.06
CA GLY A 456 20.93 9.01 -35.63
C GLY A 456 20.67 7.76 -34.78
N VAL A 457 21.50 7.54 -33.75
CA VAL A 457 21.43 6.39 -32.87
C VAL A 457 21.74 6.82 -31.45
N LEU A 458 20.96 6.33 -30.48
CA LEU A 458 21.24 6.50 -29.05
C LEU A 458 21.27 5.16 -28.33
N GLN A 459 22.10 5.07 -27.29
CA GLN A 459 22.27 3.88 -26.48
C GLN A 459 21.90 4.19 -25.03
N SER A 460 21.03 3.37 -24.43
CA SER A 460 20.71 3.47 -23.00
C SER A 460 21.88 3.01 -22.14
N PRO A 461 21.96 3.45 -20.87
CA PRO A 461 22.76 2.76 -19.87
C PRO A 461 22.25 1.32 -19.65
N GLU A 462 23.01 0.53 -18.92
CA GLU A 462 22.55 -0.79 -18.44
C GLU A 462 21.53 -0.60 -17.31
N LEU A 463 20.38 -1.25 -17.46
CA LEU A 463 19.23 -1.19 -16.57
C LEU A 463 18.89 -2.61 -16.09
N VAL A 464 18.08 -2.71 -15.03
CA VAL A 464 17.68 -3.99 -14.44
C VAL A 464 16.18 -4.04 -14.24
N THR A 465 15.57 -5.16 -14.61
CA THR A 465 14.16 -5.47 -14.33
C THR A 465 14.04 -6.80 -13.61
N THR A 466 13.02 -6.94 -12.77
CA THR A 466 12.70 -8.16 -12.00
C THR A 466 11.38 -8.80 -12.42
N GLY A 467 10.60 -8.10 -13.24
CA GLY A 467 9.33 -8.54 -13.78
C GLY A 467 9.50 -9.38 -15.04
N ASP A 468 8.52 -10.27 -15.28
CA ASP A 468 8.47 -11.06 -16.52
C ASP A 468 7.80 -10.28 -17.66
N ARG A 469 7.20 -9.13 -17.35
CA ARG A 469 6.71 -8.13 -18.30
C ARG A 469 7.19 -6.76 -17.85
N PHE A 470 7.77 -5.99 -18.76
CA PHE A 470 8.21 -4.63 -18.48
C PHE A 470 8.08 -3.73 -19.70
N GLU A 471 8.12 -2.43 -19.44
CA GLU A 471 7.93 -1.38 -20.44
C GLU A 471 9.24 -0.61 -20.63
N ILE A 472 9.51 -0.20 -21.86
CA ILE A 472 10.66 0.62 -22.24
C ILE A 472 10.13 1.97 -22.70
N ASN A 473 10.63 3.04 -22.07
CA ASN A 473 10.23 4.39 -22.39
C ASN A 473 11.46 5.31 -22.49
N PRO A 474 12.11 5.40 -23.66
CA PRO A 474 13.33 6.18 -23.81
C PRO A 474 13.17 7.67 -23.45
N ARG A 475 11.99 8.26 -23.68
CA ARG A 475 11.70 9.64 -23.25
C ARG A 475 11.52 9.75 -21.73
N GLY A 476 10.76 8.83 -21.13
CA GLY A 476 10.53 8.79 -19.69
C GLY A 476 11.80 8.47 -18.88
N GLU A 477 12.71 7.70 -19.46
CA GLU A 477 14.02 7.35 -18.91
C GLU A 477 15.09 8.43 -19.17
N GLY A 478 14.74 9.51 -19.88
CA GLY A 478 15.61 10.65 -20.10
C GLY A 478 16.73 10.41 -21.13
N LEU A 479 16.56 9.44 -22.04
CA LEU A 479 17.53 9.18 -23.11
C LEU A 479 17.53 10.32 -24.15
N TYR A 480 16.37 10.87 -24.47
CA TYR A 480 16.20 12.06 -25.31
C TYR A 480 14.89 12.80 -25.00
N PHE A 481 14.82 14.04 -25.44
CA PHE A 481 13.66 14.91 -25.31
C PHE A 481 13.26 15.47 -26.68
N LEU A 482 11.96 15.63 -26.89
CA LEU A 482 11.37 16.27 -28.07
C LEU A 482 10.40 17.33 -27.56
N ASP A 483 10.73 18.59 -27.80
CA ASP A 483 9.88 19.73 -27.47
C ASP A 483 9.10 20.16 -28.71
N ASP A 484 7.81 20.44 -28.55
CA ASP A 484 6.96 20.98 -29.60
C ASP A 484 6.91 22.52 -29.45
N ILE A 485 7.83 23.23 -30.11
CA ILE A 485 7.91 24.68 -30.05
C ILE A 485 6.89 25.28 -31.04
N GLN A 486 5.89 25.98 -30.51
CA GLN A 486 4.88 26.65 -31.32
C GLN A 486 5.41 28.00 -31.79
N ILE A 487 5.48 28.20 -33.11
CA ILE A 487 5.92 29.44 -33.74
C ILE A 487 4.73 30.01 -34.51
N GLY A 488 4.29 31.22 -34.16
CA GLY A 488 3.14 31.83 -34.84
C GLY A 488 3.13 33.35 -34.74
N VAL A 489 2.39 34.00 -35.63
CA VAL A 489 2.22 35.46 -35.62
C VAL A 489 1.13 35.92 -34.64
N THR A 490 1.13 37.19 -34.27
CA THR A 490 0.02 37.82 -33.53
C THR A 490 -1.29 37.86 -34.34
N ASP A 491 -2.45 37.82 -33.67
CA ASP A 491 -3.82 37.77 -34.27
C ASP A 491 -4.15 38.88 -35.29
N ARG A 492 -3.40 39.99 -35.32
CA ARG A 492 -3.59 41.11 -36.26
C ARG A 492 -2.33 41.42 -37.06
N PHE A 493 -1.66 40.37 -37.53
CA PHE A 493 -0.46 40.51 -38.34
C PHE A 493 -0.77 41.18 -39.71
N PRO A 494 0.02 42.19 -40.17
CA PRO A 494 -0.29 42.97 -41.37
C PRO A 494 0.14 42.25 -42.66
N TRP A 495 -0.58 41.19 -43.03
CA TRP A 495 -0.32 40.39 -44.24
C TRP A 495 -0.41 41.15 -45.57
N ASN A 496 -1.11 42.29 -45.58
CA ASN A 496 -1.15 43.16 -46.77
C ASN A 496 0.18 43.89 -47.01
N THR A 497 1.00 44.05 -45.98
CA THR A 497 2.32 44.69 -46.05
C THR A 497 3.42 43.66 -46.22
N TYR A 498 3.29 42.51 -45.55
CA TYR A 498 4.27 41.42 -45.61
C TYR A 498 3.62 40.15 -46.14
N SER A 499 4.14 39.65 -47.27
CA SER A 499 3.62 38.46 -47.94
C SER A 499 3.86 37.17 -47.14
N SER A 500 4.94 37.14 -46.36
CA SER A 500 5.31 36.02 -45.49
C SER A 500 6.30 36.47 -44.41
N VAL A 501 6.46 35.66 -43.37
CA VAL A 501 7.56 35.79 -42.40
C VAL A 501 8.35 34.51 -42.40
N GLU A 502 9.65 34.60 -42.66
CA GLU A 502 10.58 33.50 -42.49
C GLU A 502 11.18 33.54 -41.08
N VAL A 503 11.06 32.43 -40.36
CA VAL A 503 11.57 32.25 -39.01
C VAL A 503 12.70 31.23 -39.09
N LEU A 504 13.93 31.70 -38.92
CA LEU A 504 15.10 30.84 -38.80
C LEU A 504 15.30 30.53 -37.33
N VAL A 505 15.46 29.26 -36.99
CA VAL A 505 15.74 28.79 -35.63
C VAL A 505 17.04 28.00 -35.61
N LYS A 506 17.81 28.16 -34.54
CA LYS A 506 19.06 27.45 -34.33
C LYS A 506 19.16 26.94 -32.89
N TYR A 507 19.47 25.66 -32.73
CA TYR A 507 19.76 25.04 -31.44
C TYR A 507 21.05 24.23 -31.54
N ALA A 508 22.03 24.54 -30.69
CA ALA A 508 23.31 23.85 -30.67
C ALA A 508 23.64 23.32 -29.28
N ASP A 509 24.11 22.08 -29.23
CA ASP A 509 24.67 21.40 -28.07
C ASP A 509 25.92 20.62 -28.50
N PRO A 510 27.09 21.27 -28.55
CA PRO A 510 28.32 20.67 -29.04
C PRO A 510 28.77 19.43 -28.24
N ASP A 511 28.55 19.43 -26.92
CA ASP A 511 28.89 18.31 -26.04
C ASP A 511 28.07 17.05 -26.35
N LYS A 512 26.91 17.23 -27.00
CA LYS A 512 25.98 16.18 -27.41
C LYS A 512 25.90 15.98 -28.92
N GLN A 513 26.78 16.65 -29.68
CA GLN A 513 26.82 16.61 -31.15
C GLN A 513 25.47 17.00 -31.79
N ILE A 514 24.86 18.08 -31.30
CA ILE A 514 23.63 18.65 -31.87
C ILE A 514 23.92 20.04 -32.44
N ASP A 515 23.54 20.29 -33.68
CA ASP A 515 23.50 21.61 -34.33
C ASP A 515 22.31 21.62 -35.30
N LEU A 516 21.12 21.94 -34.77
CA LEU A 516 19.88 22.04 -35.54
C LEU A 516 19.76 23.45 -36.12
N GLU A 517 19.51 23.56 -37.42
CA GLU A 517 19.26 24.83 -38.10
C GLU A 517 18.09 24.67 -39.08
N GLU A 518 16.93 25.23 -38.74
CA GLU A 518 15.71 25.08 -39.54
C GLU A 518 15.11 26.45 -39.89
N SER A 519 14.43 26.52 -41.04
CA SER A 519 13.72 27.72 -41.51
C SER A 519 12.26 27.41 -41.76
N PHE A 520 11.36 28.21 -41.18
CA PHE A 520 9.92 28.09 -41.38
C PHE A 520 9.35 29.32 -42.06
N ILE A 521 8.42 29.15 -43.00
CA ILE A 521 7.74 30.27 -43.66
C ILE A 521 6.28 30.31 -43.19
N LEU A 522 5.93 31.39 -42.50
CA LEU A 522 4.56 31.71 -42.06
C LEU A 522 3.85 32.56 -43.12
N LYS A 523 2.59 32.22 -43.40
CA LYS A 523 1.74 32.85 -44.43
C LYS A 523 0.31 33.05 -43.90
N PRO A 524 -0.56 33.82 -44.58
CA PRO A 524 -1.94 34.03 -44.12
C PRO A 524 -2.76 32.74 -43.97
N ASP A 525 -2.53 31.75 -44.83
CA ASP A 525 -3.18 30.43 -44.80
C ASP A 525 -2.55 29.46 -43.78
N ARG A 526 -1.31 29.72 -43.38
CA ARG A 526 -0.57 28.98 -42.36
C ARG A 526 0.20 29.95 -41.46
N PRO A 527 -0.49 30.65 -40.54
CA PRO A 527 0.11 31.67 -39.69
C PRO A 527 0.91 31.10 -38.52
N GLU A 528 0.90 29.77 -38.35
CA GLU A 528 1.59 29.04 -37.29
C GLU A 528 2.21 27.73 -37.79
N VAL A 529 3.25 27.28 -37.09
CA VAL A 529 3.96 26.02 -37.31
C VAL A 529 4.50 25.49 -35.97
N THR A 530 4.65 24.17 -35.87
CA THR A 530 5.30 23.53 -34.74
C THR A 530 6.67 23.02 -35.17
N TRP A 531 7.71 23.46 -34.47
CA TRP A 531 9.07 22.92 -34.61
C TRP A 531 9.31 21.84 -33.55
N LYS A 532 9.67 20.64 -33.99
CA LYS A 532 10.00 19.51 -33.11
C LYS A 532 11.48 19.51 -32.76
N ARG A 533 11.84 20.23 -31.71
CA ARG A 533 13.24 20.37 -31.29
C ARG A 533 13.72 19.14 -30.53
N PHE A 534 14.80 18.51 -31.01
CA PHE A 534 15.43 17.37 -30.37
C PHE A 534 16.53 17.78 -29.39
N ARG A 535 16.55 17.18 -28.19
CA ARG A 535 17.55 17.45 -27.15
C ARG A 535 17.99 16.20 -26.40
N LEU A 536 19.22 16.25 -25.86
CA LEU A 536 19.78 15.21 -24.98
C LEU A 536 20.04 15.71 -23.56
N ASP A 537 20.18 17.03 -23.35
CA ASP A 537 20.21 17.64 -22.01
C ASP A 537 18.94 18.46 -21.76
N ARG A 538 18.22 18.10 -20.70
CA ARG A 538 17.01 18.82 -20.28
C ARG A 538 17.29 20.26 -19.86
N LYS A 539 18.49 20.54 -19.33
CA LYS A 539 18.87 21.88 -18.83
C LYS A 539 19.26 22.84 -19.95
N ASN A 540 19.65 22.33 -21.11
CA ASN A 540 19.96 23.15 -22.28
C ASN A 540 18.69 23.38 -23.09
N ASP A 541 17.85 24.33 -22.67
CA ASP A 541 16.53 24.60 -23.25
C ASP A 541 16.46 25.90 -24.07
N ALA A 542 17.52 26.69 -24.11
CA ALA A 542 17.60 27.91 -24.89
C ALA A 542 17.87 27.63 -26.37
N PHE A 543 17.20 28.36 -27.28
CA PHE A 543 17.47 28.36 -28.71
C PHE A 543 17.53 29.78 -29.25
N LYS A 544 18.12 29.94 -30.43
CA LYS A 544 18.21 31.22 -31.13
C LYS A 544 17.17 31.29 -32.24
N TYR A 545 16.65 32.48 -32.50
CA TYR A 545 15.79 32.72 -33.64
C TYR A 545 16.13 34.03 -34.35
N LYS A 546 15.77 34.12 -35.62
CA LYS A 546 15.88 35.31 -36.47
C LYS A 546 14.63 35.41 -37.34
N LEU A 547 14.11 36.62 -37.51
CA LEU A 547 12.89 36.87 -38.27
C LEU A 547 13.23 37.66 -39.53
N ILE A 548 12.73 37.20 -40.68
CA ILE A 548 12.81 37.89 -41.96
C ILE A 548 11.39 38.14 -42.46
N TYR A 549 10.97 39.40 -42.42
CA TYR A 549 9.69 39.89 -42.90
C TYR A 549 9.79 40.17 -44.40
N ARG A 550 9.08 39.37 -45.22
CA ARG A 550 9.10 39.49 -46.68
C ARG A 550 8.09 40.54 -47.15
N SER A 551 8.57 41.71 -47.56
CA SER A 551 7.69 42.84 -47.90
C SER A 551 7.04 42.66 -49.27
N VAL A 552 5.85 43.26 -49.47
CA VAL A 552 5.13 43.25 -50.76
C VAL A 552 5.62 44.36 -51.69
N SER A 553 6.11 45.48 -51.14
CA SER A 553 6.45 46.69 -51.92
C SER A 553 7.79 47.34 -51.57
N SER A 554 8.32 47.12 -50.36
CA SER A 554 9.63 47.63 -49.92
C SER A 554 10.68 46.51 -49.93
N GLY A 555 11.92 46.83 -49.56
CA GLY A 555 12.91 45.79 -49.23
C GLY A 555 12.45 44.93 -48.03
N ASP A 556 12.99 43.71 -47.95
CA ASP A 556 12.76 42.81 -46.82
C ASP A 556 13.37 43.36 -45.53
N ARG A 557 12.72 43.08 -44.41
CA ARG A 557 13.19 43.51 -43.08
C ARG A 557 13.65 42.31 -42.28
N GLU A 558 14.85 42.39 -41.74
CA GLU A 558 15.48 41.30 -41.01
C GLU A 558 15.84 41.73 -39.57
N THR A 559 15.65 40.83 -38.60
CA THR A 559 16.08 41.04 -37.21
C THR A 559 17.48 40.48 -36.97
N VAL A 560 18.10 40.84 -35.85
CA VAL A 560 19.28 40.13 -35.36
C VAL A 560 18.89 38.78 -34.75
N TRP A 561 19.88 37.92 -34.49
CA TRP A 561 19.67 36.68 -33.75
C TRP A 561 19.37 36.98 -32.28
N GLU A 562 18.24 36.49 -31.79
CA GLU A 562 17.82 36.60 -30.40
C GLU A 562 17.78 35.22 -29.74
N THR A 563 17.93 35.17 -28.42
CA THR A 563 17.91 33.91 -27.64
C THR A 563 16.65 33.86 -26.78
N THR A 564 15.99 32.71 -26.75
CA THR A 564 14.78 32.49 -25.94
C THR A 564 14.72 31.05 -25.42
N THR A 565 13.95 30.85 -24.37
CA THR A 565 13.59 29.53 -23.79
C THR A 565 12.09 29.25 -23.92
N GLN A 566 11.34 30.13 -24.58
CA GLN A 566 9.89 30.01 -24.68
C GLN A 566 9.47 28.86 -25.59
N GLU A 567 8.56 28.01 -25.11
CA GLU A 567 7.93 26.95 -25.90
C GLU A 567 6.88 27.49 -26.90
N ARG A 568 6.53 28.77 -26.79
CA ARG A 568 5.69 29.49 -27.75
C ARG A 568 6.36 30.79 -28.18
N LEU A 569 6.93 30.80 -29.39
CA LEU A 569 7.50 31.98 -30.03
C LEU A 569 6.40 32.74 -30.78
N THR A 570 6.01 33.90 -30.24
CA THR A 570 5.05 34.78 -30.90
C THR A 570 5.79 35.83 -31.72
N VAL A 571 5.67 35.77 -33.04
CA VAL A 571 6.25 36.73 -33.98
C VAL A 571 5.44 38.03 -33.92
N PRO A 572 6.03 39.15 -33.45
CA PRO A 572 5.32 40.41 -33.30
C PRO A 572 5.09 41.08 -34.66
N ASN A 573 4.06 41.94 -34.73
CA ASN A 573 3.90 42.89 -35.82
C ASN A 573 5.09 43.88 -35.81
N PRO A 574 5.86 43.99 -36.92
CA PRO A 574 7.03 44.86 -37.01
C PRO A 574 6.70 46.37 -37.04
N THR A 575 5.45 46.77 -37.29
CA THR A 575 4.99 48.18 -37.31
C THR A 575 3.72 48.38 -36.47
N PRO A 576 3.81 48.25 -35.13
CA PRO A 576 2.60 48.20 -34.28
C PRO A 576 1.91 49.56 -34.06
N ARG A 577 2.51 50.70 -34.44
CA ARG A 577 1.98 52.04 -34.17
C ARG A 577 1.73 52.80 -35.47
N ARG A 578 0.50 53.26 -35.67
CA ARG A 578 0.13 54.20 -36.75
C ARG A 578 -0.07 55.59 -36.19
N ARG A 579 0.44 56.60 -36.88
CA ARG A 579 0.10 57.99 -36.67
C ARG A 579 -0.98 58.37 -37.67
N THR A 580 -2.09 58.91 -37.16
CA THR A 580 -3.18 59.42 -37.98
C THR A 580 -3.32 60.91 -37.72
N VAL A 581 -3.10 61.73 -38.76
CA VAL A 581 -3.37 63.17 -38.72
C VAL A 581 -4.68 63.42 -39.45
N THR A 582 -5.65 64.02 -38.75
CA THR A 582 -6.96 64.33 -39.31
C THR A 582 -7.00 65.78 -39.80
N VAL A 583 -7.21 65.97 -41.08
CA VAL A 583 -7.36 67.30 -41.69
C VAL A 583 -8.85 67.66 -41.73
N VAL A 584 -9.19 68.75 -41.04
CA VAL A 584 -10.57 69.24 -40.87
C VAL A 584 -10.73 70.56 -41.62
N PRO A 585 -11.57 70.64 -42.67
CA PRO A 585 -11.84 71.90 -43.35
C PRO A 585 -12.80 72.76 -42.51
N ALA A 586 -12.26 73.73 -41.77
CA ALA A 586 -12.98 74.66 -40.91
C ALA A 586 -13.20 76.02 -41.61
N VAL A 587 -13.72 75.99 -42.84
CA VAL A 587 -13.96 77.19 -43.67
C VAL A 587 -15.45 77.46 -43.87
N THR A 588 -15.79 78.70 -44.18
CA THR A 588 -17.11 79.04 -44.73
C THR A 588 -17.10 78.82 -46.24
N TRP A 589 -17.78 77.77 -46.71
CA TRP A 589 -17.85 77.40 -48.14
C TRP A 589 -18.54 78.41 -49.07
N SER A 590 -19.11 79.50 -48.54
CA SER A 590 -19.56 80.64 -49.36
C SER A 590 -18.41 81.55 -49.80
N LEU A 591 -17.23 81.44 -49.19
CA LEU A 591 -16.03 82.24 -49.47
C LEU A 591 -14.92 81.43 -50.12
N VAL A 592 -14.88 80.11 -49.87
CA VAL A 592 -13.85 79.19 -50.37
C VAL A 592 -14.45 78.23 -51.39
N SER A 593 -13.84 78.15 -52.57
CA SER A 593 -14.22 77.21 -53.63
C SER A 593 -13.55 75.85 -53.44
N MET A 594 -12.25 75.80 -53.15
CA MET A 594 -11.46 74.56 -53.04
C MET A 594 -10.32 74.71 -52.03
N ILE A 595 -9.93 73.59 -51.41
CA ILE A 595 -8.76 73.49 -50.53
C ILE A 595 -7.90 72.30 -50.99
N PHE A 596 -6.60 72.52 -51.06
CA PHE A 596 -5.59 71.48 -51.22
C PHE A 596 -4.68 71.49 -49.99
N VAL A 597 -4.43 70.32 -49.42
CA VAL A 597 -3.49 70.13 -48.31
C VAL A 597 -2.49 69.06 -48.72
N ASP A 598 -1.27 69.48 -49.01
CA ASP A 598 -0.16 68.57 -49.31
C ASP A 598 0.51 68.21 -47.99
N LEU A 599 0.53 66.93 -47.60
CA LEU A 599 1.16 66.42 -46.38
C LEU A 599 2.37 65.56 -46.74
N SER A 600 3.39 65.65 -45.89
CA SER A 600 4.65 64.90 -46.03
C SER A 600 5.12 64.39 -44.66
N TYR A 601 5.53 63.13 -44.61
CA TYR A 601 6.19 62.50 -43.47
C TYR A 601 7.54 61.93 -43.89
N ARG A 602 8.53 62.08 -42.99
CA ARG A 602 9.95 61.86 -43.26
C ARG A 602 10.60 61.15 -42.06
N ASP A 603 11.10 59.93 -42.26
CA ASP A 603 11.90 59.19 -41.26
C ASP A 603 13.16 58.66 -41.96
N LEU A 604 14.21 59.47 -41.97
CA LEU A 604 15.44 59.20 -42.74
C LEU A 604 16.23 58.02 -42.19
N ASP A 605 16.21 57.82 -40.87
CA ASP A 605 16.94 56.73 -40.20
C ASP A 605 16.36 55.36 -40.55
N ASN A 606 15.09 55.32 -40.96
CA ASN A 606 14.36 54.10 -41.31
C ASN A 606 13.95 54.06 -42.80
N ASP A 607 14.46 54.98 -43.62
CA ASP A 607 14.21 55.10 -45.07
C ASP A 607 12.71 55.17 -45.45
N ILE A 608 11.92 55.95 -44.68
CA ILE A 608 10.49 56.14 -44.92
C ILE A 608 10.21 57.54 -45.47
N TRP A 609 9.50 57.57 -46.60
CA TRP A 609 8.98 58.77 -47.25
C TRP A 609 7.51 58.56 -47.62
N VAL A 610 6.62 59.39 -47.10
CA VAL A 610 5.19 59.37 -47.47
C VAL A 610 4.75 60.79 -47.81
N ASP A 611 4.14 60.95 -48.98
CA ASP A 611 3.53 62.19 -49.46
C ASP A 611 2.09 61.92 -49.87
N GLU A 612 1.16 62.77 -49.45
CA GLU A 612 -0.26 62.65 -49.80
C GLU A 612 -0.90 64.03 -49.93
N SER A 613 -1.70 64.23 -50.98
CA SER A 613 -2.47 65.47 -51.19
C SER A 613 -3.95 65.23 -50.91
N LEU A 614 -4.51 65.98 -49.96
CA LEU A 614 -5.92 65.93 -49.60
C LEU A 614 -6.66 67.11 -50.22
N PHE A 615 -7.76 66.82 -50.92
CA PHE A 615 -8.62 67.81 -51.56
C PHE A 615 -9.95 67.98 -50.82
N PHE A 616 -10.45 69.21 -50.70
CA PHE A 616 -11.78 69.50 -50.14
C PHE A 616 -12.50 70.57 -50.96
N ASP A 617 -13.82 70.40 -51.10
CA ASP A 617 -14.74 71.39 -51.66
C ASP A 617 -16.08 71.35 -50.90
N LYS A 618 -17.08 72.09 -51.39
CA LYS A 618 -18.41 72.15 -50.77
C LYS A 618 -19.07 70.78 -50.63
N ASP A 619 -18.84 69.86 -51.56
CA ASP A 619 -19.45 68.51 -51.60
C ASP A 619 -18.57 67.49 -50.85
N ALA A 620 -17.25 67.65 -50.89
CA ALA A 620 -16.22 66.85 -50.22
C ALA A 620 -15.69 67.52 -48.95
N ASN A 621 -16.59 67.94 -48.05
CA ASN A 621 -16.28 68.74 -46.87
C ASN A 621 -16.03 67.95 -45.56
N LYS A 622 -16.03 66.62 -45.61
CA LYS A 622 -15.79 65.78 -44.42
C LYS A 622 -14.30 65.72 -44.09
N PRO A 623 -13.92 65.60 -42.79
CA PRO A 623 -12.54 65.38 -42.40
C PRO A 623 -11.91 64.19 -43.12
N LYS A 624 -10.64 64.33 -43.51
CA LYS A 624 -9.84 63.26 -44.14
C LYS A 624 -8.63 62.94 -43.28
N HIS A 625 -8.04 61.76 -43.48
CA HIS A 625 -6.98 61.23 -42.64
C HIS A 625 -5.73 60.99 -43.46
N PHE A 626 -4.60 61.48 -42.96
CA PHE A 626 -3.26 61.12 -43.40
C PHE A 626 -2.70 60.09 -42.41
N VAL A 627 -2.36 58.89 -42.88
CA VAL A 627 -1.97 57.76 -42.03
C VAL A 627 -0.57 57.30 -42.39
N VAL A 628 0.32 57.23 -41.40
CA VAL A 628 1.69 56.74 -41.56
C VAL A 628 2.03 55.71 -40.49
N ASP A 629 2.84 54.71 -40.85
CA ASP A 629 3.37 53.74 -39.90
C ASP A 629 4.58 54.37 -39.19
N LEU A 630 4.58 54.34 -37.85
CA LEU A 630 5.69 54.84 -37.03
C LEU A 630 6.65 53.69 -36.71
N ILE A 631 7.87 53.76 -37.25
CA ILE A 631 8.97 52.88 -36.83
C ILE A 631 9.66 53.47 -35.60
N ASN A 632 10.04 54.75 -35.66
CA ASN A 632 10.45 55.50 -34.47
C ASN A 632 9.23 56.20 -33.83
N PRO A 633 8.80 55.82 -32.61
CA PRO A 633 7.64 56.43 -31.97
C PRO A 633 7.82 57.92 -31.63
N GLU A 634 9.06 58.40 -31.56
CA GLU A 634 9.38 59.82 -31.32
C GLU A 634 9.36 60.64 -32.62
N GLN A 635 9.52 59.99 -33.78
CA GLN A 635 9.49 60.68 -35.08
C GLN A 635 8.04 60.90 -35.52
N ARG A 636 7.43 61.95 -34.97
CA ARG A 636 6.00 62.23 -35.10
C ARG A 636 5.71 63.49 -35.91
N ARG A 637 6.71 64.11 -36.53
CA ARG A 637 6.53 65.38 -37.25
C ARG A 637 5.92 65.15 -38.63
N VAL A 638 4.86 65.90 -38.96
CA VAL A 638 4.25 65.94 -40.29
C VAL A 638 4.31 67.37 -40.82
N SER A 639 4.90 67.55 -42.00
CA SER A 639 4.99 68.85 -42.66
C SER A 639 3.87 68.96 -43.69
N TYR A 640 3.23 70.12 -43.78
CA TYR A 640 2.10 70.34 -44.68
C TYR A 640 2.07 71.75 -45.27
N VAL A 641 1.47 71.87 -46.45
CA VAL A 641 1.20 73.14 -47.14
C VAL A 641 -0.27 73.19 -47.51
N VAL A 642 -0.94 74.29 -47.18
CA VAL A 642 -2.36 74.50 -47.49
C VAL A 642 -2.51 75.54 -48.59
N ARG A 643 -3.29 75.23 -49.62
CA ARG A 643 -3.71 76.18 -50.66
C ARG A 643 -5.22 76.29 -50.69
N LEU A 644 -5.74 77.50 -50.54
CA LEU A 644 -7.18 77.80 -50.60
C LEU A 644 -7.48 78.64 -51.84
N LEU A 645 -8.40 78.16 -52.67
CA LEU A 645 -8.96 78.94 -53.77
C LEU A 645 -10.27 79.57 -53.31
N LEU A 646 -10.32 80.90 -53.26
CA LEU A 646 -11.53 81.65 -52.90
C LEU A 646 -12.53 81.70 -54.06
N THR A 647 -13.80 81.97 -53.75
CA THR A 647 -14.87 82.12 -54.76
C THR A 647 -14.70 83.33 -55.68
N ASP A 648 -13.80 84.26 -55.33
CA ASP A 648 -13.42 85.41 -56.16
C ASP A 648 -12.15 85.14 -57.00
N ASN A 649 -11.75 83.87 -57.14
CA ASN A 649 -10.58 83.36 -57.86
C ASN A 649 -9.21 83.76 -57.27
N ARG A 650 -9.15 84.36 -56.06
CA ARG A 650 -7.86 84.55 -55.38
C ARG A 650 -7.37 83.24 -54.77
N LEU A 651 -6.07 82.96 -54.92
CA LEU A 651 -5.39 81.83 -54.29
C LEU A 651 -4.66 82.33 -53.04
N ILE A 652 -4.93 81.71 -51.90
CA ILE A 652 -4.18 81.89 -50.66
C ILE A 652 -3.30 80.66 -50.46
N GLU A 653 -2.00 80.86 -50.35
CA GLU A 653 -1.06 79.82 -49.94
C GLU A 653 -0.59 80.11 -48.52
N VAL A 654 -0.85 79.16 -47.63
CA VAL A 654 -0.40 79.18 -46.24
C VAL A 654 1.08 78.84 -46.21
N ALA A 655 1.84 79.51 -45.35
CA ALA A 655 3.26 79.22 -45.20
C ALA A 655 3.50 77.73 -44.84
N PRO A 656 4.60 77.12 -45.33
CA PRO A 656 4.96 75.76 -44.97
C PRO A 656 4.92 75.57 -43.45
N SER A 657 4.13 74.58 -43.03
CA SER A 657 3.76 74.38 -41.64
C SER A 657 4.12 72.97 -41.22
N GLU A 658 4.36 72.77 -39.93
CA GLU A 658 4.61 71.44 -39.36
C GLU A 658 3.63 71.21 -38.22
N THR A 659 3.31 69.96 -37.88
CA THR A 659 2.56 69.64 -36.67
C THR A 659 3.03 68.32 -36.07
N MET A 660 3.00 68.24 -34.74
CA MET A 660 3.08 66.99 -34.00
C MET A 660 1.72 66.57 -33.42
N GLY A 661 0.70 67.43 -33.48
CA GLY A 661 -0.69 67.13 -33.14
C GLY A 661 -1.38 66.16 -34.10
N ASP A 662 -2.51 65.59 -33.66
CA ASP A 662 -3.28 64.60 -34.43
C ASP A 662 -4.35 65.24 -35.34
N LYS A 663 -4.46 66.57 -35.36
CA LYS A 663 -5.45 67.31 -36.14
C LYS A 663 -4.87 68.58 -36.76
N ILE A 664 -5.24 68.86 -38.00
CA ILE A 664 -4.98 70.13 -38.69
C ILE A 664 -6.33 70.77 -39.01
N PHE A 665 -6.58 71.98 -38.49
CA PHE A 665 -7.79 72.74 -38.80
C PHE A 665 -7.47 73.76 -39.88
N VAL A 666 -8.01 73.55 -41.08
CA VAL A 666 -7.82 74.50 -42.18
C VAL A 666 -8.86 75.60 -42.08
N ARG A 667 -8.44 76.82 -41.75
CA ARG A 667 -9.29 78.01 -41.73
C ARG A 667 -8.94 78.97 -42.86
N ALA A 668 -9.88 79.81 -43.25
CA ALA A 668 -9.69 80.76 -44.36
C ALA A 668 -8.79 81.96 -43.99
N ASP A 669 -8.62 82.22 -42.70
CA ASP A 669 -7.80 83.29 -42.12
C ASP A 669 -6.39 82.82 -41.73
N MET A 670 -6.09 81.52 -41.89
CA MET A 670 -4.80 80.94 -41.50
C MET A 670 -3.70 81.40 -42.47
N MET A 671 -2.60 81.92 -41.92
CA MET A 671 -1.39 82.30 -42.69
C MET A 671 -0.20 81.37 -42.42
N GLY A 672 -0.25 80.61 -41.32
CA GLY A 672 0.67 79.52 -41.03
C GLY A 672 0.41 78.88 -39.67
N HIS A 673 1.17 77.84 -39.37
CA HIS A 673 1.18 77.16 -38.09
C HIS A 673 2.61 77.09 -37.56
N ARG A 674 2.79 77.46 -36.30
CA ARG A 674 4.11 77.56 -35.67
C ARG A 674 4.25 76.54 -34.55
N ILE A 675 5.41 75.89 -34.51
CA ILE A 675 5.82 74.99 -33.42
C ILE A 675 6.96 75.66 -32.64
N VAL A 676 6.79 75.80 -31.34
CA VAL A 676 7.83 76.27 -30.42
C VAL A 676 8.32 75.11 -29.58
N THR A 677 9.61 74.79 -29.70
CA THR A 677 10.27 73.81 -28.84
C THR A 677 10.69 74.45 -27.53
N VAL A 678 10.15 73.94 -26.43
CA VAL A 678 10.40 74.45 -25.08
C VAL A 678 11.22 73.45 -24.30
N GLN A 679 12.35 73.90 -23.77
CA GLN A 679 13.29 73.03 -23.08
C GLN A 679 13.99 73.75 -21.92
N PRO A 680 14.31 73.08 -20.81
CA PRO A 680 15.18 73.65 -19.79
C PRO A 680 16.63 73.78 -20.27
N GLU A 681 17.38 74.64 -19.60
CA GLU A 681 18.85 74.67 -19.69
C GLU A 681 19.41 73.29 -19.28
N PRO A 682 20.49 72.79 -19.93
CA PRO A 682 21.08 71.49 -19.62
C PRO A 682 21.88 71.52 -18.32
N VAL A 683 21.21 71.81 -17.20
CA VAL A 683 21.76 71.86 -15.85
C VAL A 683 20.91 70.96 -14.96
N GLU A 684 21.54 70.09 -14.19
CA GLU A 684 20.85 69.18 -13.27
C GLU A 684 20.04 69.98 -12.23
N PHE A 685 18.75 69.68 -12.13
CA PHE A 685 17.83 70.43 -11.25
C PHE A 685 18.21 70.24 -9.78
N GLY A 686 18.76 69.08 -9.42
CA GLY A 686 19.25 68.78 -8.06
C GLY A 686 20.35 69.75 -7.61
N ASP A 687 21.29 70.10 -8.49
CA ASP A 687 22.39 71.03 -8.20
C ASP A 687 21.88 72.45 -7.90
N ARG A 688 20.67 72.78 -8.36
CA ARG A 688 20.00 74.07 -8.17
C ARG A 688 18.89 74.02 -7.13
N ASN A 689 18.72 72.90 -6.41
CA ASN A 689 17.61 72.68 -5.46
C ASN A 689 16.22 72.84 -6.10
N ILE A 690 16.06 72.51 -7.38
CA ILE A 690 14.80 72.63 -8.12
C ILE A 690 14.13 71.26 -8.18
N VAL A 691 12.82 71.23 -7.92
CA VAL A 691 11.97 70.04 -8.05
C VAL A 691 11.35 69.98 -9.44
N ARG A 692 10.82 71.09 -9.93
CA ARG A 692 10.19 71.19 -11.26
C ARG A 692 10.02 72.63 -11.72
N LEU A 693 9.87 72.81 -13.03
CA LEU A 693 9.43 74.05 -13.67
C LEU A 693 8.01 73.89 -14.18
N GLU A 694 7.11 74.80 -13.82
CA GLU A 694 5.76 74.92 -14.38
C GLU A 694 5.76 76.09 -15.38
N VAL A 695 5.58 75.81 -16.66
CA VAL A 695 5.77 76.79 -17.74
C VAL A 695 4.46 77.00 -18.47
N LYS A 696 3.97 78.22 -18.48
CA LYS A 696 2.74 78.62 -19.18
C LYS A 696 3.11 79.41 -20.42
N LEU A 697 2.69 78.92 -21.58
CA LEU A 697 2.82 79.63 -22.84
C LEU A 697 1.45 80.05 -23.34
N ARG A 698 1.35 81.25 -23.91
CA ARG A 698 0.09 81.79 -24.43
C ARG A 698 0.34 82.68 -25.63
N TYR A 699 -0.35 82.38 -26.73
CA TYR A 699 -0.44 83.21 -27.93
C TYR A 699 -1.87 83.73 -28.08
N GLU A 700 -2.03 85.03 -28.35
CA GLU A 700 -3.32 85.66 -28.59
C GLU A 700 -3.24 86.63 -29.76
N ASP A 701 -4.22 86.54 -30.65
CA ASP A 701 -4.49 87.57 -31.66
C ASP A 701 -5.98 87.91 -31.59
N PRO A 702 -6.36 88.91 -30.78
CA PRO A 702 -7.76 89.29 -30.58
C PRO A 702 -8.46 89.71 -31.87
N ASP A 703 -7.72 90.30 -32.84
CA ASP A 703 -8.28 90.75 -34.12
C ASP A 703 -8.73 89.56 -34.97
N ALA A 704 -8.02 88.44 -34.88
CA ALA A 704 -8.34 87.17 -35.54
C ALA A 704 -9.16 86.22 -34.64
N GLY A 705 -9.46 86.61 -33.39
CA GLY A 705 -10.16 85.76 -32.42
C GLY A 705 -9.37 84.52 -32.00
N LEU A 706 -8.05 84.52 -32.14
CA LEU A 706 -7.18 83.38 -31.86
C LEU A 706 -6.66 83.45 -30.43
N ARG A 707 -6.75 82.31 -29.71
CA ARG A 707 -6.21 82.16 -28.37
C ARG A 707 -5.76 80.73 -28.13
N PHE A 708 -4.47 80.56 -27.88
CA PHE A 708 -3.83 79.27 -27.60
C PHE A 708 -3.03 79.41 -26.31
N ALA A 709 -3.16 78.44 -25.41
CA ALA A 709 -2.39 78.43 -24.17
C ALA A 709 -2.16 77.00 -23.68
N ASP A 710 -0.91 76.69 -23.32
CA ASP A 710 -0.51 75.41 -22.75
C ASP A 710 0.28 75.60 -21.46
N THR A 711 0.25 74.56 -20.61
CA THR A 711 1.04 74.50 -19.39
C THR A 711 1.85 73.22 -19.37
N PHE A 712 3.17 73.34 -19.27
CA PHE A 712 4.11 72.23 -19.24
C PHE A 712 4.75 72.11 -17.85
N ILE A 713 5.04 70.88 -17.46
CA ILE A 713 5.81 70.58 -16.25
C ILE A 713 7.10 69.91 -16.68
N PHE A 714 8.24 70.50 -16.33
CA PHE A 714 9.56 69.94 -16.56
C PHE A 714 10.14 69.50 -15.21
N THR A 715 10.63 68.27 -15.15
CA THR A 715 11.25 67.64 -13.98
C THR A 715 12.72 67.30 -14.20
N SER A 716 13.19 67.36 -15.45
CA SER A 716 14.54 67.04 -15.86
C SER A 716 15.08 68.03 -16.90
N PRO A 717 16.40 68.29 -16.96
CA PRO A 717 17.02 69.10 -18.02
C PRO A 717 16.85 68.51 -19.42
N ASN A 718 16.55 67.21 -19.51
CA ASN A 718 16.33 66.51 -20.78
C ASN A 718 14.88 66.59 -21.26
N ASP A 719 13.97 67.10 -20.43
CA ASP A 719 12.57 67.23 -20.81
C ASP A 719 12.42 68.24 -21.97
N ARG A 720 11.54 67.91 -22.91
CA ARG A 720 11.21 68.72 -24.09
C ARG A 720 9.70 68.73 -24.24
N ASN A 721 9.12 69.90 -24.48
CA ASN A 721 7.71 70.04 -24.82
C ASN A 721 7.56 70.98 -26.03
N LEU A 722 6.39 70.92 -26.66
CA LEU A 722 6.09 71.68 -27.88
C LEU A 722 4.83 72.50 -27.66
N PHE A 723 4.89 73.76 -28.03
CA PHE A 723 3.74 74.66 -28.06
C PHE A 723 3.40 74.98 -29.51
N GLU A 724 2.20 74.60 -29.93
CA GLU A 724 1.72 74.71 -31.31
C GLU A 724 0.57 75.71 -31.39
N TYR A 725 0.60 76.63 -32.37
CA TYR A 725 -0.49 77.58 -32.60
C TYR A 725 -0.54 78.05 -34.06
N ASP A 726 -1.76 78.39 -34.50
CA ASP A 726 -1.98 79.03 -35.80
C ASP A 726 -1.86 80.55 -35.67
N TYR A 727 -1.39 81.22 -36.73
CA TYR A 727 -1.40 82.68 -36.82
C TYR A 727 -2.11 83.15 -38.10
N ALA A 728 -2.79 84.30 -37.99
CA ALA A 728 -3.52 84.94 -39.09
C ALA A 728 -2.76 86.14 -39.70
N ASP A 729 -1.73 86.64 -39.01
CA ASP A 729 -0.86 87.72 -39.50
C ASP A 729 0.60 87.31 -39.28
N ALA A 730 1.39 87.31 -40.36
CA ALA A 730 2.81 86.98 -40.31
C ALA A 730 3.63 87.97 -39.47
N GLN A 731 3.12 89.16 -39.15
CA GLN A 731 3.76 90.12 -38.25
C GLN A 731 3.39 89.92 -36.77
N LYS A 732 2.38 89.08 -36.47
CA LYS A 732 1.90 88.80 -35.12
C LYS A 732 2.15 87.34 -34.74
N GLN A 733 3.41 87.00 -34.47
CA GLN A 733 3.79 85.63 -34.10
C GLN A 733 4.40 85.54 -32.70
N ALA A 734 4.46 86.64 -31.95
CA ALA A 734 5.01 86.64 -30.61
C ALA A 734 4.06 85.97 -29.62
N TYR A 735 4.61 85.14 -28.73
CA TYR A 735 3.86 84.46 -27.67
C TYR A 735 4.43 84.85 -26.30
N SER A 736 3.59 84.87 -25.29
CA SER A 736 3.98 85.12 -23.90
C SER A 736 4.41 83.83 -23.19
N CYS A 737 5.40 83.91 -22.31
CA CYS A 737 5.85 82.78 -21.50
C CYS A 737 6.07 83.17 -20.04
N THR A 738 5.43 82.44 -19.13
CA THR A 738 5.62 82.57 -17.68
C THR A 738 6.16 81.27 -17.10
N VAL A 739 7.24 81.35 -16.32
CA VAL A 739 7.93 80.20 -15.72
C VAL A 739 7.84 80.26 -14.21
N ARG A 740 7.25 79.24 -13.59
CA ARG A 740 7.19 79.07 -12.14
C ARG A 740 8.11 77.92 -11.72
N THR A 741 9.21 78.26 -11.04
CA THR A 741 10.19 77.31 -10.51
C THR A 741 9.78 76.87 -9.11
N ILE A 742 9.72 75.57 -8.85
CA ILE A 742 9.43 74.98 -7.54
C ILE A 742 10.73 74.40 -6.97
N TYR A 743 11.10 74.81 -5.75
CA TYR A 743 12.33 74.38 -5.08
C TYR A 743 12.09 73.24 -4.07
N THR A 744 13.15 72.52 -3.70
CA THR A 744 13.11 71.36 -2.79
C THR A 744 12.64 71.72 -1.37
N ASN A 745 12.79 72.98 -0.97
CA ASN A 745 12.29 73.52 0.30
C ASN A 745 10.79 73.91 0.28
N GLY A 746 10.08 73.66 -0.83
CA GLY A 746 8.65 73.98 -0.99
C GLY A 746 8.35 75.42 -1.41
N MET A 747 9.37 76.29 -1.57
CA MET A 747 9.17 77.64 -2.10
C MET A 747 8.99 77.62 -3.62
N SER A 748 8.31 78.64 -4.17
CA SER A 748 8.16 78.84 -5.61
C SER A 748 8.55 80.24 -6.05
N ARG A 749 9.20 80.37 -7.20
CA ARG A 749 9.52 81.65 -7.86
C ARG A 749 8.88 81.71 -9.24
N GLU A 750 8.11 82.75 -9.52
CA GLU A 750 7.51 83.00 -10.83
C GLU A 750 8.32 84.07 -11.57
N THR A 751 8.58 83.84 -12.86
CA THR A 751 9.32 84.74 -13.76
C THR A 751 8.54 84.86 -15.05
N ASP A 752 8.12 86.09 -15.39
CA ASP A 752 7.53 86.40 -16.68
C ASP A 752 8.64 86.77 -17.67
N LEU A 753 8.69 86.05 -18.80
CA LEU A 753 9.67 86.28 -19.87
C LEU A 753 9.15 87.24 -20.94
N GLY A 754 7.90 87.71 -20.82
CA GLY A 754 7.29 88.63 -21.77
C GLY A 754 7.00 87.98 -23.13
N GLU A 755 6.88 88.81 -24.16
CA GLU A 755 6.67 88.38 -25.55
C GLU A 755 7.97 87.87 -26.18
N ILE A 756 7.89 86.67 -26.74
CA ILE A 756 9.00 85.94 -27.35
C ILE A 756 8.60 85.55 -28.77
N GLU A 757 9.53 85.70 -29.71
CA GLU A 757 9.34 85.31 -31.10
C GLU A 757 10.49 84.38 -31.54
N ARG A 758 10.57 83.18 -30.95
CA ARG A 758 11.59 82.17 -31.26
C ARG A 758 10.96 80.79 -31.38
N ASP A 759 11.49 79.98 -32.28
CA ASP A 759 11.03 78.58 -32.47
C ASP A 759 11.64 77.63 -31.44
N GLN A 760 12.70 78.07 -30.76
CA GLN A 760 13.32 77.34 -29.65
C GLN A 760 13.45 78.25 -28.43
N LEU A 761 12.78 77.85 -27.35
CA LEU A 761 12.80 78.50 -26.05
C LEU A 761 13.59 77.65 -25.05
N VAL A 762 14.76 78.17 -24.64
CA VAL A 762 15.55 77.60 -23.55
C VAL A 762 15.21 78.33 -22.25
N LEU A 763 14.62 77.60 -21.30
CA LEU A 763 14.21 78.10 -19.99
C LEU A 763 15.43 78.11 -19.07
N ARG A 764 15.84 79.30 -18.62
CA ARG A 764 16.96 79.43 -17.68
C ARG A 764 16.61 78.83 -16.33
N VAL A 765 17.54 78.07 -15.77
CA VAL A 765 17.38 77.36 -14.51
C VAL A 765 18.20 78.10 -13.46
N SER A 766 17.65 79.20 -12.91
CA SER A 766 18.35 80.12 -11.98
C SER A 766 17.73 80.25 -10.60
#